data_AF-A0A117IXE8-F1
#
_entry.id   AF-A0A117IXE8-F1
#
_cell.length_a   1.000
_cell.length_b   1.000
_cell.length_c   1.000
_cell.angle_alpha   90.00
_cell.angle_beta   90.00
_cell.angle_gamma   90.00
#
_symmetry.space_group_name_H-M   'P 1'
#
loop_
_entity.id
_entity.type
_entity.pdbx_description
1 polymer ?
#
loop_
_entity_poly.entity_id
_entity_poly.type
_entity_poly.pdbx_seq_one_letter_code
_entity_poly.pdbx_strand_id
1 'polypeptide(L)'
;MGSHHHAGAEHPGESGAADTARLLREAAFEVSRSAREVRGVAARTGALLGSSGFTRSTLRHPRTGLAAQWALVRALTNGAGLGFALGAGDGALRRMGQAGEVCGRESLANRVAVTSLRLRAGAVLAHHPELERDPGMRRLMEAVTGDRDVEALRALRSLLKDKGAERAMSTIAPLFAELSAIRALLDENPLNDEVGWQIATGEALHADPWFGISARHLAAFDAGEGAAVPVEPDGDQPWPFAAEGSLMGFLRNIDALGTDGRILIQDVRGPDGVVRHVLQAPGMAPGKPRNDSPQDFVGAWSNLFDPESPYTRGILLAIDEYGLPAGADLALVGHSEGGIALMNLAQNDGFCRRFRVTHVVAVGSPIDNKRPADPRTWVASVTNQHDLVPTLDGRGAGSGSVFTPHPDWYEVDYIDSSHDFPLCHSLGTYLGNLEADLPDARHDIDEALTPYRGPVLRSQVYQLKDRANPPQGYPLLTVPVAPVATSAGPAELPVRYYDSTAVVAVFAVEPGRAASLLSDTSWMSPTRIGRRVLVALSAYEHRCASVGPYNELSLAVLVNDLWRPRAHDVLRELLRRADTRRTGRQVTALAVTSPEAEAVSREVWGQPATRASLDVRLTANRLHAVLAAPAPGATGEGAKAGRPLVTLTGDLGPYVPAPHVDCVLYGRTAEATLRSMVHCAGRQRFHAAPRVRLRCAPGQAAQDEPLARQVRALGLDGARPLCVLSAPEYQARRGAGAPLPR
;
A
#
# COMPACT_ATOMS: atom_id res chain seq x y z
N MET A 1 1.07 -0.45 -40.91
CA MET A 1 -0.35 -0.84 -40.79
C MET A 1 -1.04 0.30 -40.07
N GLY A 2 -2.18 0.75 -40.57
CA GLY A 2 -2.79 2.02 -40.17
C GLY A 2 -3.30 2.00 -38.72
N SER A 3 -3.20 3.14 -38.04
CA SER A 3 -3.82 3.38 -36.74
C SER A 3 -5.34 3.29 -36.87
N HIS A 4 -5.97 2.32 -36.21
CA HIS A 4 -7.42 2.20 -36.14
C HIS A 4 -7.90 2.79 -34.80
N HIS A 5 -8.34 4.05 -34.82
CA HIS A 5 -9.21 4.59 -33.77
C HIS A 5 -10.65 4.27 -34.17
N HIS A 6 -11.30 3.36 -33.44
CA HIS A 6 -12.68 3.00 -33.72
C HIS A 6 -13.62 3.95 -32.97
N ALA A 7 -14.10 4.98 -33.66
CA ALA A 7 -15.16 5.86 -33.17
C ALA A 7 -16.51 5.30 -33.64
N GLY A 8 -17.41 4.99 -32.70
CA GLY A 8 -18.78 4.58 -33.00
C GLY A 8 -19.54 5.66 -33.81
N ALA A 9 -20.54 5.23 -34.58
CA ALA A 9 -21.25 6.02 -35.59
C ALA A 9 -21.73 7.41 -35.11
N GLU A 10 -21.17 8.47 -35.69
CA GLU A 10 -21.41 9.88 -35.30
C GLU A 10 -22.77 10.43 -35.76
N HIS A 11 -23.51 11.02 -34.82
CA HIS A 11 -24.62 11.95 -35.09
C HIS A 11 -24.09 13.35 -35.43
N PRO A 12 -24.78 14.17 -36.26
CA PRO A 12 -24.27 15.47 -36.73
C PRO A 12 -23.96 16.51 -35.65
N GLY A 13 -24.47 16.34 -34.42
CA GLY A 13 -24.11 17.16 -33.25
C GLY A 13 -22.81 16.74 -32.55
N GLU A 14 -22.35 15.51 -32.72
CA GLU A 14 -21.11 14.97 -32.13
C GLU A 14 -19.87 15.48 -32.88
N SER A 15 -19.97 15.73 -34.19
CA SER A 15 -18.85 16.23 -35.00
C SER A 15 -18.27 17.57 -34.50
N GLY A 16 -19.12 18.51 -34.07
CA GLY A 16 -18.68 19.82 -33.57
C GLY A 16 -18.06 19.77 -32.17
N ALA A 17 -18.53 18.85 -31.31
CA ALA A 17 -17.95 18.62 -29.99
C ALA A 17 -16.58 17.92 -30.11
N ALA A 18 -16.47 16.93 -31.00
CA ALA A 18 -15.22 16.24 -31.31
C ALA A 18 -14.16 17.20 -31.89
N ASP A 19 -14.53 18.07 -32.83
CA ASP A 19 -13.64 19.08 -33.38
C ASP A 19 -13.16 20.09 -32.32
N THR A 20 -14.05 20.54 -31.45
CA THR A 20 -13.72 21.45 -30.34
C THR A 20 -12.74 20.78 -29.36
N ALA A 21 -13.00 19.54 -28.97
CA ALA A 21 -12.13 18.77 -28.12
C ALA A 21 -10.74 18.55 -28.74
N ARG A 22 -10.67 18.28 -30.05
CA ARG A 22 -9.40 18.16 -30.78
C ARG A 22 -8.59 19.46 -30.72
N LEU A 23 -9.22 20.59 -31.03
CA LEU A 23 -8.55 21.90 -30.99
C LEU A 23 -8.04 22.25 -29.58
N LEU A 24 -8.84 21.97 -28.56
CA LEU A 24 -8.44 22.18 -27.16
C LEU A 24 -7.26 21.29 -26.76
N ARG A 25 -7.23 20.04 -27.22
CA ARG A 25 -6.10 19.12 -27.00
C ARG A 25 -4.82 19.60 -27.70
N GLU A 26 -4.91 20.02 -28.96
CA GLU A 26 -3.76 20.57 -29.71
C GLU A 26 -3.20 21.83 -29.03
N ALA A 27 -4.07 22.75 -28.62
CA ALA A 27 -3.67 23.95 -27.89
C ALA A 27 -3.03 23.61 -26.53
N ALA A 28 -3.63 22.68 -25.78
CA ALA A 28 -3.10 22.23 -24.50
C ALA A 28 -1.70 21.62 -24.62
N PHE A 29 -1.42 20.89 -25.70
CA PHE A 29 -0.11 20.32 -26.00
C PHE A 29 0.96 21.40 -26.21
N GLU A 30 0.69 22.39 -27.07
CA GLU A 30 1.63 23.48 -27.33
C GLU A 30 1.86 24.37 -26.10
N VAL A 31 0.81 24.62 -25.31
CA VAL A 31 0.92 25.34 -24.03
C VAL A 31 1.75 24.55 -23.02
N SER A 32 1.59 23.22 -22.95
CA SER A 32 2.41 22.36 -22.08
C SER A 32 3.90 22.39 -22.47
N ARG A 33 4.21 22.33 -23.78
CA ARG A 33 5.59 22.48 -24.28
C ARG A 33 6.18 23.82 -23.89
N SER A 34 5.40 24.89 -24.02
CA SER A 34 5.81 26.23 -23.61
C SER A 34 6.09 26.31 -22.10
N ALA A 35 5.26 25.68 -21.27
CA ALA A 35 5.48 25.61 -19.83
C ALA A 35 6.82 24.96 -19.48
N ARG A 36 7.16 23.85 -20.15
CA ARG A 36 8.44 23.15 -19.97
C ARG A 36 9.63 24.02 -20.35
N GLU A 37 9.56 24.74 -21.47
CA GLU A 37 10.63 25.66 -21.89
C GLU A 37 10.83 26.79 -20.88
N VAL A 38 9.75 27.40 -20.38
CA VAL A 38 9.81 28.44 -19.34
C VAL A 38 10.44 27.89 -18.06
N ARG A 39 10.05 26.69 -17.62
CA ARG A 39 10.66 25.99 -16.47
C ARG A 39 12.16 25.77 -16.68
N GLY A 40 12.57 25.35 -17.88
CA GLY A 40 13.97 25.17 -18.25
C GLY A 40 14.79 26.46 -18.25
N VAL A 41 14.21 27.57 -18.73
CA VAL A 41 14.84 28.90 -18.67
C VAL A 41 15.04 29.34 -17.21
N ALA A 42 14.04 29.14 -16.35
CA ALA A 42 14.15 29.43 -14.93
C ALA A 42 15.23 28.59 -14.24
N ALA A 43 15.29 27.29 -14.52
CA ALA A 43 16.31 26.40 -13.97
C ALA A 43 17.73 26.81 -14.37
N ARG A 44 17.96 27.09 -15.66
CA ARG A 44 19.26 27.57 -16.16
C ARG A 44 19.66 28.91 -15.52
N THR A 45 18.69 29.82 -15.35
CA THR A 45 18.90 31.13 -14.70
C THR A 45 19.24 30.97 -13.21
N GLY A 46 18.58 30.05 -12.50
CA GLY A 46 18.88 29.71 -11.11
C GLY A 46 20.24 29.03 -10.94
N ALA A 47 20.60 28.12 -11.85
CA ALA A 47 21.91 27.46 -11.86
C ALA A 47 23.07 28.46 -12.04
N LEU A 48 22.88 29.50 -12.86
CA LEU A 48 23.87 30.58 -13.02
C LEU A 48 24.16 31.30 -11.70
N LEU A 49 23.13 31.57 -10.87
CA LEU A 49 23.29 32.18 -9.54
C LEU A 49 24.11 31.30 -8.58
N GLY A 50 24.00 29.96 -8.71
CA GLY A 50 24.76 28.99 -7.91
C GLY A 50 26.13 28.62 -8.46
N SER A 51 26.51 29.11 -9.65
CA SER A 51 27.71 28.66 -10.35
C SER A 51 29.01 29.26 -9.79
N SER A 52 30.04 28.42 -9.63
CA SER A 52 31.35 28.84 -9.11
C SER A 52 32.06 29.87 -10.01
N GLY A 53 31.83 29.80 -11.33
CA GLY A 53 32.31 30.78 -12.30
C GLY A 53 31.69 32.17 -12.08
N PHE A 54 30.38 32.23 -11.84
CA PHE A 54 29.68 33.48 -11.55
C PHE A 54 30.13 34.07 -10.20
N THR A 55 30.25 33.24 -9.15
CA THR A 55 30.78 33.69 -7.84
C THR A 55 32.19 34.26 -7.96
N ARG A 56 33.10 33.60 -8.69
CA ARG A 56 34.46 34.09 -8.93
C ARG A 56 34.48 35.40 -9.72
N SER A 57 33.59 35.56 -10.70
CA SER A 57 33.46 36.80 -11.47
C SER A 57 32.97 37.96 -10.58
N THR A 58 31.99 37.71 -9.71
CA THR A 58 31.49 38.70 -8.74
C THR A 58 32.55 39.11 -7.73
N LEU A 59 33.42 38.19 -7.29
CA LEU A 59 34.57 38.52 -6.43
C LEU A 59 35.61 39.39 -7.15
N ARG A 60 35.79 39.23 -8.47
CA ARG A 60 36.73 40.02 -9.28
C ARG A 60 36.18 41.40 -9.67
N HIS A 61 34.88 41.52 -9.90
CA HIS A 61 34.21 42.77 -10.29
C HIS A 61 32.96 43.00 -9.43
N PRO A 62 33.10 43.51 -8.20
CA PRO A 62 32.02 43.50 -7.22
C PRO A 62 30.81 44.35 -7.63
N ARG A 63 31.03 45.52 -8.24
CA ARG A 63 29.92 46.42 -8.64
C ARG A 63 29.05 45.82 -9.76
N THR A 64 29.68 45.34 -10.83
CA THR A 64 28.96 44.76 -11.98
C THR A 64 28.44 43.36 -11.68
N GLY A 65 29.18 42.56 -10.89
CA GLY A 65 28.76 41.25 -10.43
C GLY A 65 27.53 41.29 -9.51
N LEU A 66 27.49 42.22 -8.54
CA LEU A 66 26.31 42.42 -7.69
C LEU A 66 25.11 42.91 -8.51
N ALA A 67 25.31 43.82 -9.47
CA ALA A 67 24.24 44.28 -10.35
C ALA A 67 23.67 43.13 -11.22
N ALA A 68 24.54 42.28 -11.77
CA ALA A 68 24.13 41.09 -12.52
C ALA A 68 23.39 40.07 -11.64
N GLN A 69 23.86 39.84 -10.40
CA GLN A 69 23.21 38.96 -9.44
C GLN A 69 21.81 39.46 -9.08
N TRP A 70 21.66 40.76 -8.81
CA TRP A 70 20.36 41.38 -8.56
C TRP A 70 19.42 41.30 -9.76
N ALA A 71 19.92 41.47 -10.98
CA ALA A 71 19.12 41.33 -12.20
C ALA A 71 18.59 39.89 -12.37
N LEU A 72 19.42 38.87 -12.12
CA LEU A 72 19.02 37.46 -12.17
C LEU A 72 18.01 37.11 -11.06
N VAL A 73 18.25 37.55 -9.82
CA VAL A 73 17.30 37.36 -8.72
C VAL A 73 15.96 38.05 -9.03
N ARG A 74 15.99 39.28 -9.57
CA ARG A 74 14.78 40.00 -9.97
C ARG A 74 14.05 39.27 -11.10
N ALA A 75 14.75 38.70 -12.07
CA ALA A 75 14.14 37.90 -13.13
C ALA A 75 13.40 36.66 -12.58
N LEU A 76 13.96 36.02 -11.55
CA LEU A 76 13.43 34.82 -10.87
C LEU A 76 12.43 35.08 -9.73
N THR A 77 12.09 36.34 -9.45
CA THR A 77 11.18 36.70 -8.35
C THR A 77 10.12 37.72 -8.73
N ASN A 78 10.28 38.41 -9.85
CA ASN A 78 9.32 39.40 -10.33
C ASN A 78 8.13 38.72 -11.02
N GLY A 79 6.92 39.07 -10.59
CA GLY A 79 5.67 38.57 -11.19
C GLY A 79 5.48 38.94 -12.66
N ALA A 80 6.14 40.00 -13.14
CA ALA A 80 6.20 40.39 -14.56
C ALA A 80 7.34 39.70 -15.35
N GLY A 81 8.17 38.88 -14.69
CA GLY A 81 9.24 38.09 -15.27
C GLY A 81 8.92 36.59 -15.25
N LEU A 82 9.85 35.75 -14.76
CA LEU A 82 9.63 34.30 -14.66
C LEU A 82 8.73 33.89 -13.48
N GLY A 83 8.21 34.85 -12.72
CA GLY A 83 7.53 34.58 -11.44
C GLY A 83 8.52 34.13 -10.37
N PHE A 84 8.02 33.60 -9.25
CA PHE A 84 8.87 33.11 -8.17
C PHE A 84 9.40 31.70 -8.52
N ALA A 85 10.60 31.64 -9.11
CA ALA A 85 11.19 30.40 -9.66
C ALA A 85 12.56 30.06 -9.06
N LEU A 86 12.86 30.54 -7.85
CA LEU A 86 14.11 30.27 -7.13
C LEU A 86 14.28 28.79 -6.77
N GLY A 87 13.17 28.02 -6.72
CA GLY A 87 13.16 26.57 -6.48
C GLY A 87 13.77 25.73 -7.60
N ALA A 88 13.95 26.30 -8.80
CA ALA A 88 14.48 25.62 -9.97
C ALA A 88 16.02 25.50 -10.01
N GLY A 89 16.74 26.08 -9.03
CA GLY A 89 18.21 25.97 -8.91
C GLY A 89 18.65 24.84 -7.98
N ASP A 90 19.96 24.57 -7.92
CA ASP A 90 20.53 23.55 -7.02
C ASP A 90 20.87 24.09 -5.61
N GLY A 91 20.90 23.19 -4.62
CA GLY A 91 21.47 23.46 -3.30
C GLY A 91 20.67 24.44 -2.43
N ALA A 92 21.33 25.50 -1.94
CA ALA A 92 20.73 26.45 -0.99
C ALA A 92 19.61 27.30 -1.61
N LEU A 93 19.69 27.58 -2.92
CA LEU A 93 18.67 28.33 -3.66
C LEU A 93 17.35 27.55 -3.77
N ARG A 94 17.42 26.22 -3.96
CA ARG A 94 16.25 25.33 -3.92
C ARG A 94 15.50 25.43 -2.59
N ARG A 95 16.23 25.42 -1.47
CA ARG A 95 15.65 25.53 -0.12
C ARG A 95 15.03 26.90 0.14
N MET A 96 15.61 27.97 -0.41
CA MET A 96 15.03 29.31 -0.35
C MET A 96 13.79 29.46 -1.24
N GLY A 97 13.75 28.78 -2.40
CA GLY A 97 12.58 28.67 -3.26
C GLY A 97 11.41 27.96 -2.58
N GLN A 98 11.66 26.78 -2.01
CA GLN A 98 10.64 26.02 -1.27
C GLN A 98 10.04 26.80 -0.08
N ALA A 99 10.81 27.71 0.54
CA ALA A 99 10.32 28.56 1.62
C ALA A 99 9.49 29.77 1.13
N GLY A 100 9.70 30.23 -0.10
CA GLY A 100 8.96 31.36 -0.67
C GLY A 100 7.75 30.97 -1.52
N GLU A 101 7.69 29.73 -2.01
CA GLU A 101 6.47 29.11 -2.58
C GLU A 101 5.37 29.00 -1.52
N VAL A 102 5.74 28.66 -0.27
CA VAL A 102 4.88 28.67 0.94
C VAL A 102 4.37 30.08 1.32
N CYS A 103 4.82 31.12 0.63
CA CYS A 103 4.39 32.51 0.84
C CYS A 103 3.43 33.02 -0.27
N GLY A 104 2.80 32.13 -1.03
CA GLY A 104 1.80 32.46 -2.06
C GLY A 104 2.31 33.22 -3.27
N ARG A 105 3.51 32.89 -3.75
CA ARG A 105 4.09 33.51 -4.94
C ARG A 105 4.22 32.50 -6.08
N GLU A 106 3.41 32.69 -7.12
CA GLU A 106 3.35 31.80 -8.28
C GLU A 106 4.53 31.95 -9.26
N SER A 107 4.95 30.82 -9.85
CA SER A 107 5.87 30.75 -10.99
C SER A 107 5.11 30.93 -12.31
N LEU A 108 5.72 31.60 -13.30
CA LEU A 108 5.14 31.71 -14.64
C LEU A 108 4.97 30.33 -15.28
N ALA A 109 5.92 29.42 -15.04
CA ALA A 109 5.88 28.07 -15.57
C ALA A 109 4.65 27.30 -15.04
N ASN A 110 4.35 27.41 -13.74
CA ASN A 110 3.19 26.76 -13.13
C ASN A 110 1.88 27.31 -13.71
N ARG A 111 1.78 28.63 -13.90
CA ARG A 111 0.59 29.23 -14.53
C ARG A 111 0.36 28.71 -15.95
N VAL A 112 1.40 28.63 -16.77
CA VAL A 112 1.30 28.11 -18.15
C VAL A 112 0.94 26.63 -18.13
N ALA A 113 1.51 25.83 -17.22
CA ALA A 113 1.13 24.42 -17.04
C ALA A 113 -0.34 24.25 -16.61
N VAL A 114 -0.82 25.04 -15.65
CA VAL A 114 -2.23 25.05 -15.24
C VAL A 114 -3.15 25.47 -16.39
N THR A 115 -2.75 26.41 -17.25
CA THR A 115 -3.50 26.74 -18.47
C THR A 115 -3.63 25.54 -19.41
N SER A 116 -2.56 24.79 -19.62
CA SER A 116 -2.59 23.54 -20.41
C SER A 116 -3.58 22.53 -19.82
N LEU A 117 -3.55 22.30 -18.50
CA LEU A 117 -4.46 21.39 -17.82
C LEU A 117 -5.93 21.84 -17.88
N ARG A 118 -6.19 23.15 -17.83
CA ARG A 118 -7.54 23.70 -18.02
C ARG A 118 -8.06 23.48 -19.44
N LEU A 119 -7.20 23.61 -20.45
CA LEU A 119 -7.57 23.30 -21.83
C LEU A 119 -7.87 21.80 -22.02
N ARG A 120 -7.09 20.92 -21.38
CA ARG A 120 -7.38 19.47 -21.33
C ARG A 120 -8.73 19.18 -20.68
N ALA A 121 -8.99 19.78 -19.51
CA ALA A 121 -10.28 19.63 -18.83
C ALA A 121 -11.44 20.11 -19.71
N GLY A 122 -11.25 21.23 -20.43
CA GLY A 122 -12.22 21.71 -21.43
C GLY A 122 -12.47 20.71 -22.56
N ALA A 123 -11.42 20.02 -23.03
CA ALA A 123 -11.55 19.00 -24.06
C ALA A 123 -12.34 17.77 -23.57
N VAL A 124 -12.15 17.36 -22.31
CA VAL A 124 -12.94 16.28 -21.69
C VAL A 124 -14.40 16.72 -21.57
N LEU A 125 -14.67 17.94 -21.11
CA LEU A 125 -16.04 18.46 -20.95
C LEU A 125 -16.80 18.59 -22.28
N ALA A 126 -16.09 18.79 -23.40
CA ALA A 126 -16.71 18.77 -24.72
C ALA A 126 -17.30 17.39 -25.07
N HIS A 127 -16.65 16.30 -24.63
CA HIS A 127 -17.16 14.92 -24.76
C HIS A 127 -18.14 14.53 -23.65
N HIS A 128 -18.02 15.15 -22.47
CA HIS A 128 -18.80 14.85 -21.27
C HIS A 128 -19.60 16.06 -20.76
N PRO A 129 -20.57 16.60 -21.53
CA PRO A 129 -21.31 17.80 -21.14
C PRO A 129 -22.20 17.59 -19.91
N GLU A 130 -22.50 16.34 -19.54
CA GLU A 130 -23.17 15.96 -18.30
C GLU A 130 -22.38 16.34 -17.04
N LEU A 131 -21.05 16.36 -17.11
CA LEU A 131 -20.18 16.77 -16.00
C LEU A 131 -20.34 18.26 -15.70
N GLU A 132 -20.49 19.10 -16.73
CA GLU A 132 -20.70 20.54 -16.56
C GLU A 132 -22.10 20.85 -16.00
N ARG A 133 -23.10 20.00 -16.33
CA ARG A 133 -24.47 20.12 -15.80
C ARG A 133 -24.55 19.74 -14.33
N ASP A 134 -23.67 18.86 -13.85
CA ASP A 134 -23.63 18.44 -12.45
C ASP A 134 -23.22 19.60 -11.50
N PRO A 135 -24.10 20.00 -10.55
CA PRO A 135 -23.80 21.12 -9.66
C PRO A 135 -22.64 20.85 -8.69
N GLY A 136 -22.42 19.58 -8.31
CA GLY A 136 -21.34 19.20 -7.42
C GLY A 136 -19.99 19.25 -8.14
N MET A 137 -19.96 18.76 -9.37
CA MET A 137 -18.77 18.79 -10.22
C MET A 137 -18.37 20.21 -10.59
N ARG A 138 -19.34 21.07 -10.96
CA ARG A 138 -19.06 22.49 -11.26
C ARG A 138 -18.44 23.21 -10.06
N ARG A 139 -18.99 23.01 -8.86
CA ARG A 139 -18.42 23.58 -7.61
C ARG A 139 -17.01 23.06 -7.34
N LEU A 140 -16.76 21.77 -7.57
CA LEU A 140 -15.44 21.18 -7.38
C LEU A 140 -14.43 21.79 -8.37
N MET A 141 -14.78 21.87 -9.64
CA MET A 141 -13.94 22.47 -10.68
C MET A 141 -13.65 23.96 -10.40
N GLU A 142 -14.66 24.76 -10.06
CA GLU A 142 -14.49 26.17 -9.72
C GLU A 142 -13.58 26.38 -8.50
N ALA A 143 -13.61 25.46 -7.54
CA ALA A 143 -12.78 25.53 -6.36
C ALA A 143 -11.33 25.10 -6.63
N VAL A 144 -11.13 24.02 -7.40
CA VAL A 144 -9.80 23.53 -7.79
C VAL A 144 -9.12 24.53 -8.74
N THR A 145 -9.85 25.05 -9.74
CA THR A 145 -9.27 26.01 -10.70
C THR A 145 -9.02 27.37 -10.09
N GLY A 146 -9.76 27.76 -9.06
CA GLY A 146 -9.63 29.04 -8.36
C GLY A 146 -8.67 29.03 -7.17
N ASP A 147 -7.89 27.95 -6.97
CA ASP A 147 -6.98 27.80 -5.83
C ASP A 147 -7.66 27.95 -4.45
N ARG A 148 -8.86 27.38 -4.31
CA ARG A 148 -9.66 27.44 -3.08
C ARG A 148 -9.70 26.07 -2.41
N ASP A 149 -8.56 25.62 -1.90
CA ASP A 149 -8.34 24.28 -1.33
C ASP A 149 -9.42 23.81 -0.35
N VAL A 150 -9.82 24.69 0.58
CA VAL A 150 -10.84 24.37 1.58
C VAL A 150 -12.21 24.20 0.93
N GLU A 151 -12.52 24.99 -0.10
CA GLU A 151 -13.76 24.88 -0.85
C GLU A 151 -13.76 23.65 -1.75
N ALA A 152 -12.61 23.29 -2.34
CA ALA A 152 -12.46 22.07 -3.14
C ALA A 152 -12.69 20.83 -2.28
N LEU A 153 -12.11 20.80 -1.07
CA LEU A 153 -12.33 19.72 -0.10
C LEU A 153 -13.81 19.65 0.35
N ARG A 154 -14.46 20.82 0.57
CA ARG A 154 -15.90 20.87 0.91
C ARG A 154 -16.77 20.40 -0.26
N ALA A 155 -16.46 20.81 -1.49
CA ALA A 155 -17.19 20.42 -2.69
C ALA A 155 -17.07 18.91 -2.92
N LEU A 156 -15.86 18.35 -2.80
CA LEU A 156 -15.63 16.90 -2.88
C LEU A 156 -16.40 16.15 -1.78
N ARG A 157 -16.35 16.62 -0.53
CA ARG A 157 -17.13 16.03 0.57
C ARG A 157 -18.64 16.12 0.34
N SER A 158 -19.13 17.20 -0.24
CA SER A 158 -20.55 17.33 -0.61
C SER A 158 -20.90 16.32 -1.68
N LEU A 159 -20.10 16.23 -2.75
CA LEU A 159 -20.33 15.28 -3.84
C LEU A 159 -20.37 13.83 -3.32
N LEU A 160 -19.41 13.45 -2.47
CA LEU A 160 -19.37 12.14 -1.81
C LEU A 160 -20.60 11.89 -0.91
N LYS A 161 -21.08 12.92 -0.20
CA LYS A 161 -22.25 12.81 0.68
C LYS A 161 -23.55 12.71 -0.12
N ASP A 162 -23.67 13.48 -1.20
CA ASP A 162 -24.90 13.62 -1.98
C ASP A 162 -25.11 12.41 -2.91
N LYS A 163 -24.02 11.91 -3.52
CA LYS A 163 -24.07 10.81 -4.49
C LYS A 163 -23.67 9.44 -3.92
N GLY A 164 -23.02 9.41 -2.77
CA GLY A 164 -22.28 8.24 -2.29
C GLY A 164 -20.88 8.17 -2.91
N ALA A 165 -19.99 7.37 -2.30
CA ALA A 165 -18.58 7.32 -2.69
C ALA A 165 -18.38 6.84 -4.14
N GLU A 166 -19.05 5.75 -4.53
CA GLU A 166 -18.94 5.11 -5.85
C GLU A 166 -19.30 6.08 -6.98
N ARG A 167 -20.53 6.60 -6.98
CA ARG A 167 -21.01 7.55 -8.00
C ARG A 167 -20.26 8.88 -8.01
N ALA A 168 -19.77 9.34 -6.86
CA ALA A 168 -18.95 10.54 -6.82
C ALA A 168 -17.59 10.31 -7.49
N MET A 169 -16.96 9.15 -7.26
CA MET A 169 -15.71 8.78 -7.94
C MET A 169 -15.93 8.61 -9.45
N SER A 170 -17.00 7.95 -9.88
CA SER A 170 -17.40 7.90 -11.31
C SER A 170 -17.53 9.27 -11.96
N THR A 171 -18.16 10.21 -11.24
CA THR A 171 -18.37 11.57 -11.75
C THR A 171 -17.05 12.32 -11.91
N ILE A 172 -16.05 12.02 -11.07
CA ILE A 172 -14.74 12.69 -11.11
C ILE A 172 -13.78 12.02 -12.09
N ALA A 173 -13.91 10.71 -12.32
CA ALA A 173 -12.92 9.89 -13.03
C ALA A 173 -12.40 10.50 -14.35
N PRO A 174 -13.25 11.01 -15.27
CA PRO A 174 -12.78 11.60 -16.53
C PRO A 174 -11.90 12.85 -16.37
N LEU A 175 -11.98 13.54 -15.23
CA LEU A 175 -11.22 14.77 -14.94
C LEU A 175 -10.23 14.60 -13.79
N PHE A 176 -10.03 13.37 -13.31
CA PHE A 176 -9.30 13.12 -12.09
C PHE A 176 -7.84 13.54 -12.18
N ALA A 177 -7.16 13.20 -13.28
CA ALA A 177 -5.77 13.56 -13.50
C ALA A 177 -5.57 15.09 -13.57
N GLU A 178 -6.40 15.78 -14.36
CA GLU A 178 -6.40 17.24 -14.51
C GLU A 178 -6.60 17.95 -13.18
N LEU A 179 -7.66 17.58 -12.44
CA LEU A 179 -8.00 18.25 -11.20
C LEU A 179 -6.93 17.99 -10.12
N SER A 180 -6.35 16.79 -10.11
CA SER A 180 -5.25 16.46 -9.20
C SER A 180 -3.99 17.27 -9.53
N ALA A 181 -3.63 17.38 -10.81
CA ALA A 181 -2.46 18.14 -11.25
C ALA A 181 -2.64 19.66 -11.08
N ILE A 182 -3.82 20.21 -11.39
CA ILE A 182 -4.14 21.62 -11.16
C ILE A 182 -4.00 21.94 -9.67
N ARG A 183 -4.57 21.09 -8.81
CA ARG A 183 -4.45 21.28 -7.37
C ARG A 183 -3.00 21.21 -6.90
N ALA A 184 -2.25 20.20 -7.34
CA ALA A 184 -0.84 20.03 -6.94
C ALA A 184 0.07 21.17 -7.39
N LEU A 185 -0.28 21.91 -8.45
CA LEU A 185 0.49 23.07 -8.92
C LEU A 185 0.05 24.42 -8.29
N LEU A 186 -1.10 24.43 -7.59
CA LEU A 186 -1.69 25.62 -6.99
C LEU A 186 -1.64 25.62 -5.45
N ASP A 187 -1.69 24.44 -4.80
CA ASP A 187 -1.83 24.26 -3.33
C ASP A 187 -0.61 24.68 -2.48
N GLU A 188 0.35 25.40 -3.07
CA GLU A 188 1.59 25.90 -2.47
C GLU A 188 2.42 24.80 -1.75
N ASN A 189 2.21 23.52 -2.11
CA ASN A 189 2.87 22.38 -1.50
C ASN A 189 4.01 21.85 -2.39
N PRO A 190 5.28 22.11 -2.05
CA PRO A 190 6.42 21.71 -2.88
C PRO A 190 6.67 20.19 -2.92
N LEU A 191 5.89 19.39 -2.17
CA LEU A 191 6.04 17.94 -2.10
C LEU A 191 5.36 17.22 -3.28
N ASN A 192 4.22 17.73 -3.76
CA ASN A 192 3.43 17.14 -4.86
C ASN A 192 3.53 17.95 -6.17
N ASP A 193 4.11 19.16 -6.16
CA ASP A 193 4.39 19.99 -7.35
C ASP A 193 5.01 19.20 -8.51
N GLU A 194 5.97 18.31 -8.21
CA GLU A 194 6.66 17.51 -9.23
C GLU A 194 5.70 16.54 -9.94
N VAL A 195 4.72 15.99 -9.21
CA VAL A 195 3.70 15.11 -9.80
C VAL A 195 2.73 15.93 -10.67
N GLY A 196 2.32 17.11 -10.20
CA GLY A 196 1.51 18.03 -11.00
C GLY A 196 2.21 18.39 -12.32
N TRP A 197 3.52 18.64 -12.27
CA TRP A 197 4.35 18.86 -13.45
C TRP A 197 4.42 17.64 -14.37
N GLN A 198 4.65 16.44 -13.82
CA GLN A 198 4.72 15.20 -14.60
C GLN A 198 3.41 14.93 -15.35
N ILE A 199 2.25 15.13 -14.71
CA ILE A 199 0.95 15.01 -15.38
C ILE A 199 0.77 16.09 -16.45
N ALA A 200 1.14 17.34 -16.15
CA ALA A 200 0.99 18.46 -17.08
C ALA A 200 1.86 18.33 -18.33
N THR A 201 3.07 17.79 -18.19
CA THR A 201 4.05 17.69 -19.27
C THR A 201 4.11 16.30 -19.91
N GLY A 202 3.39 15.34 -19.34
CA GLY A 202 3.50 13.96 -19.77
C GLY A 202 4.91 13.42 -19.50
N GLU A 203 5.33 13.44 -18.25
CA GLU A 203 6.52 12.72 -17.80
C GLU A 203 6.08 11.53 -16.93
N ALA A 204 6.93 10.51 -16.83
CA ALA A 204 6.60 9.35 -16.02
C ALA A 204 6.48 9.75 -14.55
N LEU A 205 5.45 9.25 -13.86
CA LEU A 205 5.25 9.54 -12.46
C LEU A 205 6.32 8.87 -11.58
N HIS A 206 6.84 9.60 -10.60
CA HIS A 206 7.86 9.12 -9.65
C HIS A 206 7.47 9.23 -8.17
N ALA A 207 6.28 9.76 -7.91
CA ALA A 207 5.72 9.93 -6.58
C ALA A 207 4.19 9.84 -6.64
N ASP A 208 3.55 9.63 -5.50
CA ASP A 208 2.08 9.58 -5.46
C ASP A 208 1.47 10.97 -5.71
N PRO A 209 0.39 11.08 -6.50
CA PRO A 209 -0.22 12.37 -6.85
C PRO A 209 -0.83 13.18 -5.71
N TRP A 210 -1.06 12.57 -4.53
CA TRP A 210 -1.83 13.19 -3.45
C TRP A 210 -0.96 13.73 -2.32
N PHE A 211 0.13 13.04 -2.02
CA PHE A 211 0.98 13.32 -0.88
C PHE A 211 2.45 13.56 -1.29
N GLY A 212 2.81 13.37 -2.56
CA GLY A 212 4.18 13.58 -3.04
C GLY A 212 5.20 12.61 -2.45
N ILE A 213 4.73 11.47 -1.92
CA ILE A 213 5.58 10.41 -1.38
C ILE A 213 6.23 9.72 -2.57
N SER A 214 7.55 9.85 -2.67
CA SER A 214 8.32 9.23 -3.74
C SER A 214 8.11 7.71 -3.78
N ALA A 215 8.07 7.14 -4.99
CA ALA A 215 8.02 5.71 -5.23
C ALA A 215 9.07 4.92 -4.43
N ARG A 216 10.29 5.46 -4.27
CA ARG A 216 11.36 4.84 -3.45
C ARG A 216 10.99 4.66 -1.98
N HIS A 217 10.22 5.57 -1.39
CA HIS A 217 9.74 5.45 -0.01
C HIS A 217 8.58 4.46 0.09
N LEU A 218 7.73 4.36 -0.94
CA LEU A 218 6.67 3.36 -1.03
C LEU A 218 7.23 1.94 -1.22
N ALA A 219 8.19 1.76 -2.13
CA ALA A 219 8.91 0.50 -2.36
C ALA A 219 9.66 0.01 -1.10
N ALA A 220 10.10 0.92 -0.22
CA ALA A 220 10.71 0.54 1.06
C ALA A 220 9.72 -0.12 2.05
N PHE A 221 8.41 0.04 1.83
CA PHE A 221 7.34 -0.69 2.53
C PHE A 221 6.99 -2.02 1.87
N ASP A 222 7.45 -2.25 0.63
CA ASP A 222 7.16 -3.41 -0.19
C ASP A 222 8.44 -4.24 -0.47
N ALA A 223 9.09 -4.67 0.62
CA ALA A 223 10.41 -5.31 0.60
C ALA A 223 10.34 -6.85 0.46
N GLY A 224 9.25 -7.39 -0.06
CA GLY A 224 9.10 -8.82 -0.28
C GLY A 224 10.05 -9.32 -1.37
N GLU A 225 10.84 -10.38 -1.12
CA GLU A 225 11.71 -10.98 -2.16
C GLU A 225 10.91 -11.54 -3.35
N GLY A 226 9.59 -11.71 -3.19
CA GLY A 226 8.72 -12.38 -4.15
C GLY A 226 8.88 -13.90 -4.06
N ALA A 227 7.80 -14.63 -4.33
CA ALA A 227 7.80 -16.07 -4.47
C ALA A 227 6.62 -16.56 -5.29
N ALA A 228 6.76 -17.76 -5.84
CA ALA A 228 5.73 -18.49 -6.53
C ALA A 228 5.66 -19.92 -5.98
N VAL A 229 4.46 -20.40 -5.70
CA VAL A 229 4.21 -21.77 -5.26
C VAL A 229 3.19 -22.40 -6.20
N PRO A 230 3.48 -23.55 -6.83
CA PRO A 230 2.49 -24.21 -7.69
C PRO A 230 1.26 -24.62 -6.86
N VAL A 231 0.08 -24.42 -7.44
CA VAL A 231 -1.21 -24.78 -6.82
C VAL A 231 -1.85 -25.88 -7.65
N GLU A 232 -2.07 -27.01 -7.01
CA GLU A 232 -2.86 -28.11 -7.57
C GLU A 232 -4.36 -27.85 -7.35
N PRO A 233 -5.24 -28.32 -8.24
CA PRO A 233 -6.68 -28.26 -8.04
C PRO A 233 -7.10 -29.02 -6.77
N ASP A 234 -8.14 -28.54 -6.08
CA ASP A 234 -8.69 -29.19 -4.88
C ASP A 234 -9.37 -30.53 -5.26
N GLY A 235 -8.67 -31.64 -5.04
CA GLY A 235 -9.18 -32.99 -5.29
C GLY A 235 -9.31 -33.32 -6.79
N ASP A 236 -10.39 -34.01 -7.17
CA ASP A 236 -10.60 -34.51 -8.54
C ASP A 236 -11.29 -33.50 -9.49
N GLN A 237 -11.54 -32.26 -9.06
CA GLN A 237 -12.17 -31.24 -9.92
C GLN A 237 -11.11 -30.45 -10.69
N PRO A 238 -11.02 -30.58 -12.04
CA PRO A 238 -10.12 -29.76 -12.82
C PRO A 238 -10.53 -28.29 -12.76
N TRP A 239 -9.55 -27.39 -12.89
CA TRP A 239 -9.80 -25.96 -12.99
C TRP A 239 -10.79 -25.65 -14.13
N PRO A 240 -11.72 -24.69 -13.96
CA PRO A 240 -12.72 -24.33 -14.97
C PRO A 240 -12.13 -23.45 -16.09
N PHE A 241 -10.88 -23.70 -16.48
CA PHE A 241 -10.17 -22.90 -17.48
C PHE A 241 -10.54 -23.30 -18.91
N ALA A 242 -10.38 -22.34 -19.82
CA ALA A 242 -10.63 -22.56 -21.24
C ALA A 242 -9.73 -23.67 -21.80
N ALA A 243 -10.32 -24.60 -22.56
CA ALA A 243 -9.62 -25.69 -23.23
C ALA A 243 -8.91 -25.25 -24.53
N GLU A 244 -9.27 -24.08 -25.07
CA GLU A 244 -8.66 -23.48 -26.25
C GLU A 244 -8.26 -22.03 -25.97
N GLY A 245 -7.14 -21.60 -26.56
CA GLY A 245 -6.66 -20.22 -26.47
C GLY A 245 -7.53 -19.25 -27.27
N SER A 246 -7.94 -18.16 -26.61
CA SER A 246 -8.62 -17.00 -27.19
C SER A 246 -8.58 -15.85 -26.19
N LEU A 247 -8.75 -14.60 -26.64
CA LEU A 247 -8.82 -13.43 -25.77
C LEU A 247 -9.84 -13.63 -24.65
N MET A 248 -11.08 -13.97 -25.02
CA MET A 248 -12.16 -14.16 -24.04
C MET A 248 -11.88 -15.35 -23.11
N GLY A 249 -11.25 -16.42 -23.62
CA GLY A 249 -10.81 -17.55 -22.80
C GLY A 249 -9.78 -17.13 -21.74
N PHE A 250 -8.75 -16.38 -22.14
CA PHE A 250 -7.73 -15.90 -21.23
C PHE A 250 -8.28 -14.92 -20.19
N LEU A 251 -9.15 -13.99 -20.59
CA LEU A 251 -9.78 -13.06 -19.64
C LEU A 251 -10.74 -13.78 -18.68
N ARG A 252 -11.50 -14.79 -19.14
CA ARG A 252 -12.35 -15.63 -18.25
C ARG A 252 -11.52 -16.46 -17.27
N ASN A 253 -10.35 -16.95 -17.68
CA ASN A 253 -9.43 -17.61 -16.77
C ASN A 253 -8.93 -16.65 -15.68
N ILE A 254 -8.57 -15.42 -16.04
CA ILE A 254 -8.14 -14.38 -15.08
C ILE A 254 -9.28 -14.08 -14.09
N ASP A 255 -10.52 -13.98 -14.56
CA ASP A 255 -11.69 -13.79 -13.69
C ASP A 255 -11.90 -14.99 -12.76
N ALA A 256 -11.73 -16.22 -13.26
CA ALA A 256 -11.84 -17.46 -12.48
C ALA A 256 -10.72 -17.64 -11.44
N LEU A 257 -9.51 -17.15 -11.70
CA LEU A 257 -8.43 -17.11 -10.71
C LEU A 257 -8.81 -16.22 -9.51
N GLY A 258 -9.53 -15.13 -9.78
CA GLY A 258 -9.78 -14.07 -8.80
C GLY A 258 -8.50 -13.29 -8.48
N THR A 259 -8.56 -12.48 -7.43
CA THR A 259 -7.52 -11.50 -7.09
C THR A 259 -6.76 -11.85 -5.81
N ASP A 260 -6.63 -13.15 -5.51
CA ASP A 260 -6.02 -13.66 -4.26
C ASP A 260 -4.51 -13.93 -4.36
N GLY A 261 -3.82 -13.36 -5.36
CA GLY A 261 -2.38 -13.57 -5.56
C GLY A 261 -2.05 -14.70 -6.53
N ARG A 262 -3.04 -15.32 -7.20
CA ARG A 262 -2.79 -16.38 -8.17
C ARG A 262 -2.53 -15.84 -9.58
N ILE A 263 -1.70 -16.56 -10.33
CA ILE A 263 -1.50 -16.37 -11.78
C ILE A 263 -1.59 -17.73 -12.49
N LEU A 264 -1.74 -17.69 -13.82
CA LEU A 264 -1.82 -18.88 -14.65
C LEU A 264 -0.82 -18.82 -15.80
N ILE A 265 -0.08 -19.91 -16.02
CA ILE A 265 0.75 -20.13 -17.21
C ILE A 265 0.15 -21.31 -17.98
N GLN A 266 -0.06 -21.14 -19.28
CA GLN A 266 -0.58 -22.18 -20.18
C GLN A 266 0.32 -22.41 -21.39
N ASP A 267 0.39 -23.66 -21.83
CA ASP A 267 0.94 -24.04 -23.14
C ASP A 267 -0.20 -24.16 -24.14
N VAL A 268 -0.12 -23.42 -25.24
CA VAL A 268 -1.12 -23.45 -26.31
C VAL A 268 -0.47 -23.90 -27.59
N ARG A 269 -1.05 -24.90 -28.26
CA ARG A 269 -0.64 -25.28 -29.61
C ARG A 269 -1.36 -24.39 -30.61
N GLY A 270 -0.61 -23.49 -31.25
CA GLY A 270 -1.14 -22.62 -32.29
C GLY A 270 -1.64 -23.40 -33.52
N PRO A 271 -2.34 -22.73 -34.45
CA PRO A 271 -2.88 -23.38 -35.65
C PRO A 271 -1.78 -23.91 -36.58
N ASP A 272 -0.57 -23.36 -36.46
CA ASP A 272 0.65 -23.77 -37.15
C ASP A 272 1.37 -24.97 -36.49
N GLY A 273 0.79 -25.53 -35.43
CA GLY A 273 1.34 -26.67 -34.69
C GLY A 273 2.47 -26.31 -33.72
N VAL A 274 2.88 -25.05 -33.65
CA VAL A 274 3.93 -24.57 -32.74
C VAL A 274 3.33 -24.38 -31.34
N VAL A 275 4.03 -24.86 -30.32
CA VAL A 275 3.65 -24.64 -28.91
C VAL A 275 4.18 -23.28 -28.46
N ARG A 276 3.28 -22.46 -27.91
CA ARG A 276 3.57 -21.13 -27.36
C ARG A 276 3.00 -21.02 -25.96
N HIS A 277 3.41 -20.01 -25.21
CA HIS A 277 3.04 -19.86 -23.81
C HIS A 277 2.22 -18.61 -23.57
N VAL A 278 1.22 -18.70 -22.69
CA VAL A 278 0.39 -17.57 -22.30
C VAL A 278 0.45 -17.39 -20.80
N LEU A 279 0.89 -16.22 -20.36
CA LEU A 279 0.92 -15.82 -18.96
C LEU A 279 -0.27 -14.88 -18.69
N GLN A 280 -1.06 -15.25 -17.68
CA GLN A 280 -2.33 -14.62 -17.33
C GLN A 280 -2.26 -14.11 -15.89
N ALA A 281 -2.40 -12.79 -15.71
CA ALA A 281 -2.21 -12.11 -14.43
C ALA A 281 -3.44 -11.28 -14.01
N PRO A 282 -4.08 -11.60 -12.87
CA PRO A 282 -5.17 -10.81 -12.30
C PRO A 282 -4.73 -9.48 -11.67
N GLY A 283 -5.72 -8.63 -11.42
CA GLY A 283 -5.58 -7.38 -10.67
C GLY A 283 -5.50 -7.57 -9.15
N MET A 284 -5.54 -6.47 -8.41
CA MET A 284 -5.45 -6.47 -6.95
C MET A 284 -6.73 -6.96 -6.26
N ALA A 285 -6.59 -7.54 -5.06
CA ALA A 285 -7.73 -7.85 -4.20
C ALA A 285 -8.41 -6.57 -3.70
N PRO A 286 -9.74 -6.42 -3.85
CA PRO A 286 -10.47 -5.37 -3.14
C PRO A 286 -10.40 -5.63 -1.64
N GLY A 287 -9.90 -4.65 -0.89
CA GLY A 287 -9.87 -4.72 0.57
C GLY A 287 -8.53 -4.37 1.18
N LYS A 288 -8.19 -5.07 2.27
CA LYS A 288 -7.07 -4.73 3.16
C LYS A 288 -5.73 -5.19 2.57
N PRO A 289 -4.62 -4.46 2.82
CA PRO A 289 -3.28 -4.98 2.61
C PRO A 289 -3.11 -6.36 3.24
N ARG A 290 -2.58 -7.29 2.46
CA ARG A 290 -2.36 -8.70 2.80
C ARG A 290 -0.87 -8.95 2.69
N ASN A 291 -0.17 -9.01 3.82
CA ASN A 291 1.28 -9.21 3.87
C ASN A 291 1.77 -10.59 3.32
N ASP A 292 0.86 -11.41 2.80
CA ASP A 292 1.14 -12.71 2.20
C ASP A 292 0.88 -12.75 0.68
N SER A 293 0.34 -11.69 0.09
CA SER A 293 0.04 -11.60 -1.34
C SER A 293 0.50 -10.26 -1.91
N PRO A 294 1.23 -10.26 -3.04
CA PRO A 294 1.65 -9.03 -3.68
C PRO A 294 0.48 -8.26 -4.33
N GLN A 295 -0.69 -8.90 -4.53
CA GLN A 295 -1.88 -8.31 -5.14
C GLN A 295 -2.73 -7.52 -4.14
N ASP A 296 -2.11 -6.63 -3.36
CA ASP A 296 -2.79 -5.76 -2.39
C ASP A 296 -2.69 -4.27 -2.77
N PHE A 297 -3.40 -3.38 -2.07
CA PHE A 297 -3.36 -1.95 -2.43
C PHE A 297 -1.95 -1.35 -2.34
N VAL A 298 -1.08 -1.80 -1.44
CA VAL A 298 0.31 -1.31 -1.38
C VAL A 298 1.13 -1.91 -2.50
N GLY A 299 0.99 -3.20 -2.77
CA GLY A 299 1.65 -3.92 -3.86
C GLY A 299 1.28 -3.36 -5.24
N ALA A 300 0.00 -3.07 -5.48
CA ALA A 300 -0.46 -2.47 -6.73
C ALA A 300 0.13 -1.09 -7.01
N TRP A 301 0.27 -0.29 -5.95
CA TRP A 301 0.93 1.02 -6.05
C TRP A 301 2.44 0.89 -6.23
N SER A 302 3.08 -0.06 -5.55
CA SER A 302 4.51 -0.36 -5.76
C SER A 302 4.75 -0.80 -7.21
N ASN A 303 3.93 -1.71 -7.72
CA ASN A 303 4.02 -2.26 -9.07
C ASN A 303 3.90 -1.19 -10.18
N LEU A 304 3.15 -0.12 -9.93
CA LEU A 304 3.04 1.00 -10.85
C LEU A 304 4.40 1.68 -11.10
N PHE A 305 5.19 1.87 -10.03
CA PHE A 305 6.41 2.69 -10.02
C PHE A 305 7.72 1.92 -9.92
N ASP A 306 7.69 0.70 -9.39
CA ASP A 306 8.83 -0.21 -9.26
C ASP A 306 8.65 -1.39 -10.22
N PRO A 307 9.38 -1.42 -11.35
CA PRO A 307 9.36 -2.53 -12.29
C PRO A 307 9.78 -3.86 -11.67
N GLU A 308 10.47 -3.84 -10.54
CA GLU A 308 10.89 -5.03 -9.80
C GLU A 308 10.01 -5.24 -8.56
N SER A 309 8.70 -4.97 -8.63
CA SER A 309 7.78 -5.24 -7.52
C SER A 309 7.79 -6.73 -7.09
N PRO A 310 7.40 -7.09 -5.85
CA PRO A 310 7.24 -8.48 -5.44
C PRO A 310 6.27 -9.26 -6.34
N TYR A 311 5.26 -8.59 -6.92
CA TYR A 311 4.39 -9.19 -7.92
C TYR A 311 5.20 -9.61 -9.16
N THR A 312 5.95 -8.68 -9.75
CA THR A 312 6.77 -8.93 -10.94
C THR A 312 7.84 -10.00 -10.68
N ARG A 313 8.51 -9.95 -9.53
CA ARG A 313 9.47 -10.98 -9.10
C ARG A 313 8.82 -12.35 -8.91
N GLY A 314 7.64 -12.40 -8.28
CA GLY A 314 6.86 -13.63 -8.11
C GLY A 314 6.53 -14.27 -9.47
N ILE A 315 6.12 -13.47 -10.45
CA ILE A 315 5.86 -13.95 -11.81
C ILE A 315 7.12 -14.52 -12.46
N LEU A 316 8.28 -13.86 -12.33
CA LEU A 316 9.56 -14.40 -12.84
C LEU A 316 9.89 -15.76 -12.24
N LEU A 317 9.70 -15.93 -10.93
CA LEU A 317 9.91 -17.20 -10.24
C LEU A 317 8.92 -18.28 -10.71
N ALA A 318 7.67 -17.92 -10.99
CA ALA A 318 6.70 -18.85 -11.56
C ALA A 318 7.10 -19.32 -12.98
N ILE A 319 7.60 -18.41 -13.82
CA ILE A 319 8.12 -18.73 -15.17
C ILE A 319 9.31 -19.69 -15.08
N ASP A 320 10.22 -19.45 -14.14
CA ASP A 320 11.38 -20.31 -13.90
C ASP A 320 10.96 -21.71 -13.45
N GLU A 321 10.05 -21.80 -12.50
CA GLU A 321 9.52 -23.07 -12.00
C GLU A 321 8.69 -23.82 -13.06
N TYR A 322 7.95 -23.10 -13.91
CA TYR A 322 7.18 -23.72 -14.99
C TYR A 322 8.09 -24.35 -16.06
N GLY A 323 9.31 -23.84 -16.20
CA GLY A 323 10.36 -24.38 -17.07
C GLY A 323 10.25 -23.93 -18.52
N LEU A 324 9.90 -22.65 -18.77
CA LEU A 324 9.84 -22.13 -20.15
C LEU A 324 11.22 -22.21 -20.82
N PRO A 325 11.32 -22.72 -22.06
CA PRO A 325 12.60 -22.79 -22.77
C PRO A 325 13.08 -21.39 -23.18
N ALA A 326 14.40 -21.21 -23.27
CA ALA A 326 14.97 -19.96 -23.78
C ALA A 326 14.53 -19.74 -25.24
N GLY A 327 14.15 -18.50 -25.57
CA GLY A 327 13.62 -18.12 -26.88
C GLY A 327 12.14 -18.47 -27.11
N ALA A 328 11.44 -18.98 -26.10
CA ALA A 328 10.02 -19.31 -26.22
C ALA A 328 9.14 -18.08 -26.53
N ASP A 329 8.07 -18.33 -27.28
CA ASP A 329 7.03 -17.35 -27.59
C ASP A 329 6.09 -17.17 -26.42
N LEU A 330 5.98 -15.92 -25.96
CA LEU A 330 5.15 -15.55 -24.83
C LEU A 330 4.13 -14.48 -25.24
N ALA A 331 2.86 -14.74 -24.91
CA ALA A 331 1.80 -13.73 -24.84
C ALA A 331 1.51 -13.42 -23.38
N LEU A 332 1.40 -12.14 -23.07
CA LEU A 332 1.13 -11.61 -21.74
C LEU A 332 -0.29 -11.03 -21.73
N VAL A 333 -1.18 -11.55 -20.90
CA VAL A 333 -2.57 -11.07 -20.78
C VAL A 333 -2.86 -10.72 -19.33
N GLY A 334 -3.19 -9.47 -19.05
CA GLY A 334 -3.35 -8.98 -17.68
C GLY A 334 -4.50 -8.00 -17.50
N HIS A 335 -5.05 -7.97 -16.29
CA HIS A 335 -6.07 -7.01 -15.87
C HIS A 335 -5.55 -6.16 -14.71
N SER A 336 -5.85 -4.86 -14.72
CA SER A 336 -5.50 -3.93 -13.64
C SER A 336 -4.02 -4.02 -13.24
N GLU A 337 -3.72 -4.31 -11.97
CA GLU A 337 -2.35 -4.52 -11.48
C GLU A 337 -1.58 -5.59 -12.26
N GLY A 338 -2.23 -6.67 -12.69
CA GLY A 338 -1.60 -7.72 -13.48
C GLY A 338 -1.08 -7.19 -14.81
N GLY A 339 -1.82 -6.32 -15.50
CA GLY A 339 -1.35 -5.69 -16.74
C GLY A 339 -0.11 -4.82 -16.52
N ILE A 340 -0.03 -4.10 -15.38
CA ILE A 340 1.15 -3.34 -14.99
C ILE A 340 2.36 -4.27 -14.80
N ALA A 341 2.21 -5.37 -14.07
CA ALA A 341 3.29 -6.32 -13.78
C ALA A 341 3.83 -6.97 -15.07
N LEU A 342 2.92 -7.38 -15.96
CA LEU A 342 3.28 -7.97 -17.25
C LEU A 342 3.97 -6.95 -18.16
N MET A 343 3.53 -5.70 -18.12
CA MET A 343 4.18 -4.65 -18.88
C MET A 343 5.59 -4.37 -18.33
N ASN A 344 5.78 -4.36 -17.01
CA ASN A 344 7.10 -4.26 -16.37
C ASN A 344 8.06 -5.36 -16.88
N LEU A 345 7.58 -6.61 -17.02
CA LEU A 345 8.36 -7.70 -17.62
C LEU A 345 8.70 -7.42 -19.08
N ALA A 346 7.74 -6.94 -19.87
CA ALA A 346 7.96 -6.62 -21.27
C ALA A 346 8.97 -5.46 -21.47
N GLN A 347 9.13 -4.56 -20.48
CA GLN A 347 10.15 -3.51 -20.49
C GLN A 347 11.55 -4.03 -20.12
N ASN A 348 11.66 -5.21 -19.52
CA ASN A 348 12.93 -5.72 -19.02
C ASN A 348 13.75 -6.34 -20.17
N ASP A 349 14.84 -5.69 -20.54
CA ASP A 349 15.76 -6.17 -21.60
C ASP A 349 16.30 -7.58 -21.34
N GLY A 350 16.55 -7.94 -20.08
CA GLY A 350 17.03 -9.27 -19.70
C GLY A 350 15.97 -10.35 -19.96
N PHE A 351 14.73 -10.06 -19.59
CA PHE A 351 13.58 -10.92 -19.83
C PHE A 351 13.33 -11.10 -21.33
N CYS A 352 13.28 -10.01 -22.10
CA CYS A 352 13.07 -10.05 -23.56
C CYS A 352 14.26 -10.62 -24.35
N ARG A 353 15.46 -10.69 -23.77
CA ARG A 353 16.58 -11.47 -24.34
C ARG A 353 16.43 -12.98 -24.09
N ARG A 354 15.82 -13.35 -22.96
CA ARG A 354 15.61 -14.76 -22.59
C ARG A 354 14.39 -15.37 -23.27
N PHE A 355 13.32 -14.60 -23.44
CA PHE A 355 12.05 -15.02 -24.04
C PHE A 355 11.61 -14.03 -25.11
N ARG A 356 10.89 -14.50 -26.13
CA ARG A 356 10.30 -13.63 -27.16
C ARG A 356 8.91 -13.23 -26.73
N VAL A 357 8.80 -12.08 -26.07
CA VAL A 357 7.49 -11.45 -25.80
C VAL A 357 6.93 -10.98 -27.13
N THR A 358 5.83 -11.58 -27.55
CA THR A 358 5.20 -11.27 -28.86
C THR A 358 3.99 -10.36 -28.72
N HIS A 359 3.21 -10.55 -27.64
CA HIS A 359 1.96 -9.83 -27.40
C HIS A 359 1.86 -9.42 -25.93
N VAL A 360 1.34 -8.22 -25.68
CA VAL A 360 0.87 -7.77 -24.37
C VAL A 360 -0.56 -7.26 -24.53
N VAL A 361 -1.51 -7.84 -23.81
CA VAL A 361 -2.90 -7.38 -23.76
C VAL A 361 -3.20 -6.95 -22.32
N ALA A 362 -3.39 -5.65 -22.13
CA ALA A 362 -3.66 -5.06 -20.83
C ALA A 362 -5.08 -4.48 -20.80
N VAL A 363 -5.90 -4.96 -19.86
CA VAL A 363 -7.29 -4.54 -19.70
C VAL A 363 -7.42 -3.74 -18.40
N GLY A 364 -7.97 -2.53 -18.47
CA GLY A 364 -8.14 -1.65 -17.31
C GLY A 364 -6.84 -1.36 -16.54
N SER A 365 -5.69 -1.30 -17.23
CA SER A 365 -4.36 -1.21 -16.61
C SER A 365 -3.67 0.12 -16.93
N PRO A 366 -3.07 0.83 -15.96
CA PRO A 366 -2.29 2.05 -16.21
C PRO A 366 -0.89 1.70 -16.74
N ILE A 367 -0.75 1.65 -18.07
CA ILE A 367 0.49 1.23 -18.76
C ILE A 367 1.05 2.28 -19.73
N ASP A 368 0.45 3.47 -19.81
CA ASP A 368 0.75 4.47 -20.84
C ASP A 368 2.18 5.03 -20.70
N ASN A 369 2.72 5.06 -19.48
CA ASN A 369 4.13 5.41 -19.24
C ASN A 369 5.14 4.29 -19.53
N LYS A 370 4.68 3.11 -19.96
CA LYS A 370 5.52 1.93 -20.16
C LYS A 370 5.71 1.65 -21.65
N ARG A 371 6.78 0.95 -22.00
CA ARG A 371 7.15 0.60 -23.38
C ARG A 371 7.93 -0.72 -23.39
N PRO A 372 7.61 -1.66 -24.31
CA PRO A 372 8.33 -2.92 -24.36
C PRO A 372 9.78 -2.69 -24.81
N ALA A 373 10.69 -3.53 -24.34
CA ALA A 373 12.09 -3.54 -24.73
C ALA A 373 12.25 -3.92 -26.22
N ASP A 374 11.48 -4.92 -26.68
CA ASP A 374 11.42 -5.29 -28.09
C ASP A 374 10.34 -4.45 -28.81
N PRO A 375 10.69 -3.61 -29.80
CA PRO A 375 9.72 -2.81 -30.54
C PRO A 375 8.80 -3.65 -31.44
N ARG A 376 9.05 -4.95 -31.61
CA ARG A 376 8.18 -5.87 -32.36
C ARG A 376 7.06 -6.45 -31.51
N THR A 377 7.09 -6.25 -30.20
CA THR A 377 6.02 -6.67 -29.30
C THR A 377 4.76 -5.89 -29.64
N TRP A 378 3.70 -6.61 -30.01
CA TRP A 378 2.39 -6.01 -30.24
C TRP A 378 1.70 -5.77 -28.90
N VAL A 379 1.17 -4.56 -28.69
CA VAL A 379 0.54 -4.17 -27.43
C VAL A 379 -0.90 -3.72 -27.70
N ALA A 380 -1.84 -4.27 -26.93
CA ALA A 380 -3.22 -3.81 -26.86
C ALA A 380 -3.56 -3.31 -25.45
N SER A 381 -4.16 -2.11 -25.39
CA SER A 381 -4.68 -1.50 -24.17
C SER A 381 -6.18 -1.30 -24.31
N VAL A 382 -6.97 -1.86 -23.40
CA VAL A 382 -8.44 -1.70 -23.37
C VAL A 382 -8.84 -1.02 -22.07
N THR A 383 -9.33 0.21 -22.15
CA THR A 383 -9.67 1.05 -20.99
C THR A 383 -11.08 1.61 -21.07
N ASN A 384 -11.65 1.92 -19.92
CA ASN A 384 -12.94 2.58 -19.80
C ASN A 384 -12.76 3.99 -19.25
N GLN A 385 -13.41 4.98 -19.85
CA GLN A 385 -13.26 6.41 -19.48
C GLN A 385 -13.73 6.74 -18.06
N HIS A 386 -14.62 5.93 -17.50
CA HIS A 386 -15.13 6.09 -16.14
C HIS A 386 -14.38 5.20 -15.13
N ASP A 387 -13.42 4.41 -15.60
CA ASP A 387 -12.50 3.67 -14.76
C ASP A 387 -11.34 4.56 -14.34
N LEU A 388 -11.23 4.79 -13.02
CA LEU A 388 -10.20 5.64 -12.46
C LEU A 388 -8.80 5.01 -12.58
N VAL A 389 -8.70 3.68 -12.53
CA VAL A 389 -7.43 2.97 -12.33
C VAL A 389 -6.47 3.15 -13.51
N PRO A 390 -6.89 3.03 -14.79
CA PRO A 390 -6.04 3.34 -15.93
C PRO A 390 -5.45 4.75 -15.93
N THR A 391 -6.08 5.73 -15.26
CA THR A 391 -5.59 7.12 -15.24
C THR A 391 -4.51 7.39 -14.18
N LEU A 392 -4.20 6.40 -13.31
CA LEU A 392 -3.35 6.61 -12.13
C LEU A 392 -1.86 6.80 -12.45
N ASP A 393 -1.40 6.42 -13.63
CA ASP A 393 -0.05 6.78 -14.11
C ASP A 393 0.01 8.21 -14.69
N GLY A 394 -1.08 8.98 -14.59
CA GLY A 394 -1.17 10.35 -15.09
C GLY A 394 -1.43 10.45 -16.59
N ARG A 395 -1.64 9.30 -17.26
CA ARG A 395 -1.94 9.16 -18.68
C ARG A 395 -2.95 8.03 -18.85
N GLY A 396 -4.18 8.39 -19.16
CA GLY A 396 -5.19 7.41 -19.54
C GLY A 396 -6.08 7.98 -20.63
N ALA A 397 -6.74 7.11 -21.37
CA ALA A 397 -7.56 7.54 -22.49
C ALA A 397 -8.83 8.31 -22.05
N GLY A 398 -9.29 8.13 -20.79
CA GLY A 398 -10.25 9.02 -20.13
C GLY A 398 -9.66 10.32 -19.54
N SER A 399 -8.34 10.49 -19.48
CA SER A 399 -7.66 11.62 -18.81
C SER A 399 -7.42 12.84 -19.71
N GLY A 400 -8.07 12.94 -20.87
CA GLY A 400 -7.83 14.04 -21.82
C GLY A 400 -6.36 14.22 -22.22
N SER A 401 -5.51 13.20 -22.01
CA SER A 401 -4.06 13.29 -22.24
C SER A 401 -3.83 13.63 -23.70
N VAL A 402 -3.13 14.74 -23.91
CA VAL A 402 -2.71 15.22 -25.24
C VAL A 402 -1.45 14.52 -25.74
N PHE A 403 -0.89 13.65 -24.90
CA PHE A 403 0.29 12.87 -25.22
C PHE A 403 -0.18 11.47 -25.59
N THR A 404 0.00 11.09 -26.85
CA THR A 404 -0.09 9.71 -27.32
C THR A 404 1.32 9.13 -27.36
N PRO A 405 1.80 8.51 -26.26
CA PRO A 405 3.17 8.02 -26.20
C PRO A 405 3.43 6.88 -27.20
N HIS A 406 2.39 6.12 -27.58
CA HIS A 406 2.54 4.89 -28.36
C HIS A 406 1.61 4.85 -29.58
N PRO A 407 1.95 5.57 -30.67
CA PRO A 407 1.14 5.56 -31.90
C PRO A 407 1.04 4.19 -32.59
N ASP A 408 1.91 3.24 -32.20
CA ASP A 408 1.98 1.89 -32.76
C ASP A 408 1.18 0.85 -31.94
N TRP A 409 0.54 1.26 -30.84
CA TRP A 409 -0.27 0.37 -30.00
C TRP A 409 -1.71 0.28 -30.49
N TYR A 410 -2.38 -0.83 -30.18
CA TYR A 410 -3.82 -0.98 -30.36
C TYR A 410 -4.55 -0.50 -29.10
N GLU A 411 -5.01 0.75 -29.10
CA GLU A 411 -5.67 1.36 -27.94
C GLU A 411 -7.18 1.45 -28.17
N VAL A 412 -7.94 0.90 -27.22
CA VAL A 412 -9.40 0.95 -27.18
C VAL A 412 -9.79 1.66 -25.90
N ASP A 413 -10.47 2.78 -26.05
CA ASP A 413 -11.01 3.53 -24.94
C ASP A 413 -12.49 3.80 -25.17
N TYR A 414 -13.31 3.34 -24.24
CA TYR A 414 -14.76 3.30 -24.43
C TYR A 414 -15.52 3.83 -23.21
N ILE A 415 -16.81 4.07 -23.43
CA ILE A 415 -17.77 4.44 -22.40
C ILE A 415 -18.78 3.30 -22.32
N ASP A 416 -19.14 2.88 -21.09
CA ASP A 416 -20.25 1.96 -20.86
C ASP A 416 -21.46 2.69 -20.26
N SER A 417 -22.65 2.11 -20.41
CA SER A 417 -23.90 2.73 -19.95
C SER A 417 -24.07 2.85 -18.42
N SER A 418 -23.31 2.08 -17.64
CA SER A 418 -23.37 2.11 -16.16
C SER A 418 -22.60 3.30 -15.60
N HIS A 419 -21.47 3.65 -16.20
CA HIS A 419 -20.52 4.66 -15.70
C HIS A 419 -20.13 4.45 -14.22
N ASP A 420 -20.28 3.24 -13.66
CA ASP A 420 -20.26 3.01 -12.21
C ASP A 420 -18.90 2.47 -11.74
N PHE A 421 -18.09 3.30 -11.08
CA PHE A 421 -16.85 2.93 -10.42
C PHE A 421 -17.13 2.53 -8.96
N PRO A 422 -16.58 1.42 -8.44
CA PRO A 422 -15.50 0.60 -9.01
C PRO A 422 -15.97 -0.56 -9.90
N LEU A 423 -17.26 -0.69 -10.19
CA LEU A 423 -17.80 -1.84 -10.92
C LEU A 423 -17.30 -1.91 -12.38
N CYS A 424 -17.16 -0.76 -13.05
CA CYS A 424 -16.59 -0.62 -14.39
C CYS A 424 -15.13 -1.09 -14.45
N HIS A 425 -14.41 -1.06 -13.32
CA HIS A 425 -13.04 -1.57 -13.23
C HIS A 425 -12.98 -3.11 -13.10
N SER A 426 -14.09 -3.77 -12.77
CA SER A 426 -14.09 -5.23 -12.59
C SER A 426 -13.89 -5.95 -13.93
N LEU A 427 -13.12 -7.04 -13.92
CA LEU A 427 -12.86 -7.81 -15.13
C LEU A 427 -14.15 -8.39 -15.73
N GLY A 428 -15.12 -8.77 -14.90
CA GLY A 428 -16.44 -9.19 -15.35
C GLY A 428 -17.17 -8.13 -16.20
N THR A 429 -17.05 -6.85 -15.83
CA THR A 429 -17.64 -5.76 -16.63
C THR A 429 -16.89 -5.58 -17.96
N TYR A 430 -15.56 -5.55 -17.95
CA TYR A 430 -14.76 -5.49 -19.18
C TYR A 430 -15.05 -6.66 -20.13
N LEU A 431 -15.21 -7.88 -19.60
CA LEU A 431 -15.63 -9.07 -20.36
C LEU A 431 -17.00 -8.85 -21.01
N GLY A 432 -17.98 -8.34 -20.26
CA GLY A 432 -19.30 -8.00 -20.77
C GLY A 432 -19.26 -6.96 -21.89
N ASN A 433 -18.45 -5.90 -21.73
CA ASN A 433 -18.32 -4.86 -22.74
C ASN A 433 -17.57 -5.35 -23.99
N LEU A 434 -16.52 -6.16 -23.85
CA LEU A 434 -15.83 -6.78 -25.00
C LEU A 434 -16.76 -7.70 -25.80
N GLU A 435 -17.72 -8.34 -25.14
CA GLU A 435 -18.69 -9.23 -25.77
C GLU A 435 -19.86 -8.47 -26.42
N ALA A 436 -20.40 -7.46 -25.74
CA ALA A 436 -21.61 -6.75 -26.17
C ALA A 436 -21.35 -5.44 -26.92
N ASP A 437 -20.42 -4.62 -26.43
CA ASP A 437 -20.26 -3.22 -26.85
C ASP A 437 -19.04 -3.02 -27.78
N LEU A 438 -18.03 -3.90 -27.70
CA LEU A 438 -16.77 -3.77 -28.43
C LEU A 438 -16.45 -5.02 -29.29
N PRO A 439 -17.37 -5.51 -30.13
CA PRO A 439 -17.18 -6.73 -30.90
C PRO A 439 -16.01 -6.63 -31.91
N ASP A 440 -15.76 -5.44 -32.46
CA ASP A 440 -14.68 -5.19 -33.42
C ASP A 440 -13.32 -5.19 -32.72
N ALA A 441 -13.20 -4.51 -31.58
CA ALA A 441 -11.98 -4.56 -30.77
C ALA A 441 -11.66 -5.98 -30.30
N ARG A 442 -12.69 -6.72 -29.85
CA ARG A 442 -12.55 -8.13 -29.54
C ARG A 442 -12.05 -8.90 -30.76
N HIS A 443 -12.61 -8.69 -31.95
CA HIS A 443 -12.19 -9.38 -33.16
C HIS A 443 -10.72 -9.10 -33.51
N ASP A 444 -10.31 -7.83 -33.55
CA ASP A 444 -8.97 -7.41 -33.94
C ASP A 444 -7.89 -7.95 -32.99
N ILE A 445 -8.12 -7.85 -31.68
CA ILE A 445 -7.17 -8.37 -30.68
C ILE A 445 -7.05 -9.89 -30.80
N ASP A 446 -8.19 -10.55 -31.01
CA ASP A 446 -8.27 -12.00 -31.11
C ASP A 446 -7.68 -12.47 -32.47
N GLU A 447 -7.71 -11.64 -33.53
CA GLU A 447 -6.98 -11.85 -34.80
C GLU A 447 -5.46 -11.73 -34.58
N ALA A 448 -4.99 -10.70 -33.88
CA ALA A 448 -3.59 -10.57 -33.52
C ALA A 448 -3.09 -11.78 -32.71
N LEU A 449 -3.92 -12.28 -31.79
CA LEU A 449 -3.64 -13.49 -31.00
C LEU A 449 -3.81 -14.82 -31.76
N THR A 450 -4.01 -14.82 -33.09
CA THR A 450 -4.13 -16.06 -33.89
C THR A 450 -3.02 -17.10 -33.62
N PRO A 451 -1.73 -16.73 -33.44
CA PRO A 451 -0.68 -17.72 -33.12
C PRO A 451 -0.90 -18.46 -31.78
N TYR A 452 -1.75 -17.92 -30.91
CA TYR A 452 -2.14 -18.45 -29.60
C TYR A 452 -3.56 -19.03 -29.59
N ARG A 453 -4.18 -19.22 -30.75
CA ARG A 453 -5.46 -19.93 -30.86
C ARG A 453 -5.23 -21.42 -31.09
N GLY A 454 -5.90 -22.25 -30.29
CA GLY A 454 -5.83 -23.71 -30.42
C GLY A 454 -5.83 -24.43 -29.07
N PRO A 455 -5.65 -25.76 -29.06
CA PRO A 455 -5.82 -26.55 -27.84
C PRO A 455 -4.75 -26.23 -26.81
N VAL A 456 -5.19 -26.07 -25.56
CA VAL A 456 -4.33 -25.94 -24.39
C VAL A 456 -3.76 -27.31 -24.03
N LEU A 457 -2.44 -27.42 -23.97
CA LEU A 457 -1.73 -28.67 -23.69
C LEU A 457 -1.38 -28.84 -22.21
N ARG A 458 -1.11 -27.72 -21.52
CA ARG A 458 -0.71 -27.68 -20.10
C ARG A 458 -1.25 -26.40 -19.49
N SER A 459 -1.68 -26.48 -18.23
CA SER A 459 -2.09 -25.34 -17.41
C SER A 459 -1.48 -25.50 -16.03
N GLN A 460 -0.84 -24.45 -15.50
CA GLN A 460 -0.32 -24.44 -14.14
C GLN A 460 -0.68 -23.13 -13.45
N VAL A 461 -1.32 -23.24 -12.30
CA VAL A 461 -1.60 -22.12 -11.41
C VAL A 461 -0.44 -21.96 -10.43
N TYR A 462 -0.05 -20.73 -10.16
CA TYR A 462 0.91 -20.38 -9.11
C TYR A 462 0.28 -19.39 -8.14
N GLN A 463 0.44 -19.63 -6.84
CA GLN A 463 0.20 -18.66 -5.78
C GLN A 463 1.45 -17.82 -5.60
N LEU A 464 1.34 -16.53 -5.85
CA LEU A 464 2.39 -15.57 -5.58
C LEU A 464 2.33 -15.11 -4.13
N LYS A 465 3.50 -14.81 -3.58
CA LYS A 465 3.68 -14.35 -2.20
C LYS A 465 4.76 -13.28 -2.14
N ASP A 466 4.68 -12.40 -1.16
CA ASP A 466 5.74 -11.41 -0.91
C ASP A 466 7.07 -12.06 -0.49
N ARG A 467 7.04 -13.26 0.09
CA ARG A 467 8.24 -14.00 0.50
C ARG A 467 8.13 -15.47 0.16
N ALA A 468 9.25 -16.08 -0.22
CA ALA A 468 9.36 -17.53 -0.29
C ALA A 468 8.94 -18.12 1.06
N ASN A 469 8.18 -19.22 1.07
CA ASN A 469 7.97 -20.01 2.28
C ASN A 469 9.36 -20.45 2.73
N PRO A 470 9.98 -19.80 3.73
CA PRO A 470 11.29 -20.22 4.12
C PRO A 470 11.11 -21.57 4.85
N PRO A 471 12.08 -22.47 4.81
CA PRO A 471 11.91 -23.81 5.39
C PRO A 471 11.42 -23.72 6.82
N GLN A 472 10.57 -24.66 7.23
CA GLN A 472 9.93 -24.67 8.55
C GLN A 472 10.99 -24.44 9.63
N GLY A 473 10.90 -23.31 10.34
CA GLY A 473 11.89 -22.92 11.33
C GLY A 473 12.75 -21.70 10.98
N TYR A 474 12.80 -21.22 9.74
CA TYR A 474 13.56 -20.02 9.35
C TYR A 474 12.93 -18.72 9.85
N PRO A 475 13.71 -17.70 10.27
CA PRO A 475 15.19 -17.64 10.31
C PRO A 475 15.82 -18.28 11.56
N LEU A 476 15.02 -18.96 12.38
CA LEU A 476 15.41 -19.52 13.68
C LEU A 476 15.80 -21.01 13.59
N LEU A 477 16.21 -21.51 12.42
CA LEU A 477 16.58 -22.92 12.17
C LEU A 477 17.78 -23.35 13.02
N THR A 478 18.71 -22.42 13.23
CA THR A 478 19.97 -22.67 13.95
C THR A 478 19.82 -22.47 15.46
N VAL A 479 18.62 -22.15 15.95
CA VAL A 479 18.36 -22.02 17.39
C VAL A 479 18.22 -23.42 17.98
N PRO A 480 19.10 -23.83 18.91
CA PRO A 480 18.98 -25.12 19.57
C PRO A 480 17.66 -25.20 20.33
N VAL A 481 16.95 -26.33 20.18
CA VAL A 481 15.68 -26.57 20.87
C VAL A 481 15.78 -27.74 21.85
N ALA A 482 15.04 -27.64 22.94
CA ALA A 482 14.85 -28.73 23.90
C ALA A 482 13.34 -28.94 24.14
N PRO A 483 12.84 -30.18 24.09
CA PRO A 483 11.45 -30.47 24.41
C PRO A 483 11.20 -30.31 25.91
N VAL A 484 10.07 -29.71 26.26
CA VAL A 484 9.56 -29.61 27.63
C VAL A 484 8.15 -30.18 27.66
N ALA A 485 7.87 -31.07 28.61
CA ALA A 485 6.53 -31.61 28.79
C ALA A 485 5.59 -30.52 29.32
N THR A 486 4.42 -30.39 28.70
CA THR A 486 3.33 -29.55 29.19
C THR A 486 2.02 -30.35 29.24
N SER A 487 1.01 -29.83 29.92
CA SER A 487 -0.33 -30.47 29.95
C SER A 487 -1.00 -30.63 28.57
N ALA A 488 -0.61 -29.84 27.57
CA ALA A 488 -1.12 -29.93 26.19
C ALA A 488 -0.26 -30.81 25.26
N GLY A 489 0.85 -31.38 25.76
CA GLY A 489 1.83 -32.13 24.99
C GLY A 489 3.24 -31.55 25.08
N PRO A 490 4.23 -32.16 24.41
CA PRO A 490 5.59 -31.62 24.38
C PRO A 490 5.64 -30.30 23.62
N ALA A 491 6.28 -29.29 24.21
CA ALA A 491 6.55 -27.99 23.59
C ALA A 491 8.06 -27.79 23.41
N GLU A 492 8.48 -27.25 22.27
CA GLU A 492 9.89 -26.94 22.02
C GLU A 492 10.27 -25.57 22.59
N LEU A 493 11.37 -25.53 23.37
CA LEU A 493 11.95 -24.29 23.88
C LEU A 493 13.31 -23.98 23.24
N PRO A 494 13.63 -22.71 22.93
CA PRO A 494 12.75 -21.55 23.09
C PRO A 494 11.55 -21.62 22.13
N VAL A 495 10.38 -21.12 22.55
CA VAL A 495 9.25 -20.95 21.64
C VAL A 495 9.68 -19.96 20.57
N ARG A 496 9.56 -20.37 19.31
CA ARG A 496 9.99 -19.61 18.13
C ARG A 496 8.77 -19.04 17.44
N TYR A 497 8.78 -17.74 17.20
CA TYR A 497 7.74 -16.99 16.51
C TYR A 497 8.31 -16.55 15.16
N TYR A 498 7.81 -17.17 14.08
CA TYR A 498 8.34 -17.00 12.73
C TYR A 498 7.58 -15.90 11.96
N ASP A 499 6.28 -15.84 12.19
CA ASP A 499 5.41 -14.81 11.64
C ASP A 499 4.37 -14.41 12.67
N SER A 500 4.35 -13.13 13.01
CA SER A 500 3.46 -12.57 14.01
C SER A 500 3.26 -11.09 13.79
N THR A 501 2.14 -10.58 14.29
CA THR A 501 1.89 -9.15 14.46
C THR A 501 1.95 -8.84 15.96
N ALA A 502 2.59 -7.73 16.33
CA ALA A 502 2.66 -7.28 17.72
C ALA A 502 2.22 -5.83 17.87
N VAL A 503 1.35 -5.56 18.84
CA VAL A 503 0.97 -4.19 19.24
C VAL A 503 1.01 -4.06 20.76
N VAL A 504 1.76 -3.09 21.26
CA VAL A 504 1.88 -2.79 22.69
C VAL A 504 1.36 -1.37 22.94
N ALA A 505 0.19 -1.27 23.56
CA ALA A 505 -0.44 -0.01 23.93
C ALA A 505 -0.13 0.34 25.39
N VAL A 506 0.50 1.50 25.63
CA VAL A 506 0.92 1.93 26.98
C VAL A 506 -0.07 2.95 27.53
N PHE A 507 -0.55 2.73 28.76
CA PHE A 507 -1.49 3.58 29.47
C PHE A 507 -0.87 4.11 30.77
N ALA A 508 -1.33 5.28 31.21
CA ALA A 508 -1.01 5.83 32.52
C ALA A 508 -2.22 5.69 33.46
N VAL A 509 -2.04 5.01 34.58
CA VAL A 509 -3.08 4.74 35.58
C VAL A 509 -2.74 5.35 36.93
N GLU A 510 -3.74 5.47 37.80
CA GLU A 510 -3.55 5.89 39.18
C GLU A 510 -2.77 4.83 39.99
N PRO A 511 -1.77 5.22 40.81
CA PRO A 511 -0.96 4.27 41.57
C PRO A 511 -1.76 3.32 42.47
N GLY A 512 -2.84 3.80 43.10
CA GLY A 512 -3.69 2.97 43.96
C GLY A 512 -4.40 1.85 43.21
N ARG A 513 -4.77 2.09 41.94
CA ARG A 513 -5.41 1.09 41.08
C ARG A 513 -4.42 0.07 40.53
N ALA A 514 -3.17 0.46 40.30
CA ALA A 514 -2.11 -0.46 39.87
C ALA A 514 -1.59 -1.33 41.02
N ALA A 515 -1.58 -0.81 42.25
CA ALA A 515 -1.07 -1.52 43.42
C ALA A 515 -1.86 -2.81 43.72
N SER A 516 -3.18 -2.82 43.46
CA SER A 516 -4.00 -4.02 43.63
C SER A 516 -3.63 -5.16 42.67
N LEU A 517 -3.04 -4.84 41.51
CA LEU A 517 -2.56 -5.85 40.55
C LEU A 517 -1.19 -6.44 40.90
N LEU A 518 -0.46 -5.80 41.82
CA LEU A 518 0.85 -6.23 42.29
C LEU A 518 0.81 -6.74 43.74
N SER A 519 -0.36 -7.08 44.29
CA SER A 519 -0.51 -7.52 45.69
C SER A 519 0.41 -8.71 46.03
N ASP A 520 0.51 -9.65 45.10
CA ASP A 520 1.27 -10.90 45.29
C ASP A 520 2.77 -10.72 44.97
N THR A 521 3.15 -9.53 44.49
CA THR A 521 4.50 -9.11 44.14
C THR A 521 4.77 -7.71 44.69
N SER A 522 4.39 -7.46 45.94
CA SER A 522 4.46 -6.14 46.59
C SER A 522 5.89 -5.56 46.68
N TRP A 523 6.90 -6.42 46.55
CA TRP A 523 8.32 -6.06 46.47
C TRP A 523 8.73 -5.46 45.10
N MET A 524 7.93 -5.65 44.05
CA MET A 524 8.17 -5.05 42.75
C MET A 524 7.73 -3.59 42.73
N SER A 525 8.64 -2.69 42.36
CA SER A 525 8.35 -1.27 42.25
C SER A 525 7.80 -0.92 40.87
N PRO A 526 6.55 -0.44 40.73
CA PRO A 526 5.99 -0.09 39.42
C PRO A 526 6.71 1.12 38.81
N THR A 527 6.92 1.10 37.50
CA THR A 527 7.47 2.22 36.72
C THR A 527 6.46 3.37 36.71
N ARG A 528 6.94 4.58 37.02
CA ARG A 528 6.13 5.78 37.12
C ARG A 528 6.56 6.84 36.11
N ILE A 529 5.57 7.56 35.59
CA ILE A 529 5.76 8.82 34.86
C ILE A 529 5.00 9.92 35.62
N GLY A 530 5.75 10.87 36.19
CA GLY A 530 5.19 11.81 37.16
C GLY A 530 4.50 11.08 38.33
N ARG A 531 3.19 11.32 38.50
CA ARG A 531 2.36 10.71 39.57
C ARG A 531 1.59 9.47 39.11
N ARG A 532 1.79 8.99 37.88
CA ARG A 532 1.03 7.86 37.28
C ARG A 532 1.91 6.63 37.13
N VAL A 533 1.30 5.45 37.18
CA VAL A 533 1.96 4.16 36.90
C VAL A 533 1.72 3.77 35.45
N LEU A 534 2.72 3.17 34.80
CA LEU A 534 2.60 2.69 33.42
C LEU A 534 2.11 1.24 33.38
N VAL A 535 1.12 0.99 32.53
CA VAL A 535 0.55 -0.33 32.25
C VAL A 535 0.55 -0.56 30.75
N ALA A 536 0.89 -1.76 30.30
CA ALA A 536 0.86 -2.15 28.90
C ALA A 536 -0.26 -3.17 28.65
N LEU A 537 -1.07 -2.90 27.62
CA LEU A 537 -1.95 -3.89 27.00
C LEU A 537 -1.31 -4.31 25.68
N SER A 538 -0.87 -5.55 25.59
CA SER A 538 -0.19 -6.10 24.40
C SER A 538 -1.14 -7.02 23.66
N ALA A 539 -1.27 -6.86 22.35
CA ALA A 539 -2.07 -7.70 21.48
C ALA A 539 -1.16 -8.33 20.43
N TYR A 540 -1.23 -9.65 20.28
CA TYR A 540 -0.47 -10.38 19.28
C TYR A 540 -1.36 -11.30 18.45
N GLU A 541 -1.01 -11.42 17.18
CA GLU A 541 -1.54 -12.41 16.26
C GLU A 541 -0.35 -13.27 15.81
N HIS A 542 -0.24 -14.48 16.35
CA HIS A 542 0.82 -15.42 16.01
C HIS A 542 0.34 -16.33 14.88
N ARG A 543 0.67 -15.95 13.64
CA ARG A 543 0.30 -16.69 12.43
C ARG A 543 1.13 -17.95 12.25
N CYS A 544 2.41 -17.90 12.67
CA CYS A 544 3.30 -19.06 12.65
C CYS A 544 4.23 -19.07 13.87
N ALA A 545 4.08 -20.07 14.74
CA ALA A 545 4.94 -20.29 15.90
C ALA A 545 5.16 -21.80 16.15
N SER A 546 6.22 -22.16 16.89
CA SER A 546 6.55 -23.55 17.21
C SER A 546 5.52 -24.27 18.08
N VAL A 547 4.62 -23.53 18.72
CA VAL A 547 3.50 -24.05 19.53
C VAL A 547 2.15 -24.01 18.78
N GLY A 548 2.18 -23.76 17.47
CA GLY A 548 0.98 -23.56 16.65
C GLY A 548 0.53 -22.09 16.58
N PRO A 549 -0.40 -21.76 15.67
CA PRO A 549 -0.95 -20.41 15.52
C PRO A 549 -1.92 -20.06 16.64
N TYR A 550 -1.84 -18.84 17.17
CA TYR A 550 -2.75 -18.37 18.22
C TYR A 550 -2.80 -16.84 18.34
N ASN A 551 -3.91 -16.31 18.88
CA ASN A 551 -4.01 -14.90 19.25
C ASN A 551 -3.79 -14.72 20.75
N GLU A 552 -3.21 -13.58 21.13
CA GLU A 552 -2.85 -13.26 22.50
C GLU A 552 -3.28 -11.83 22.86
N LEU A 553 -3.85 -11.65 24.06
CA LEU A 553 -4.03 -10.35 24.67
C LEU A 553 -3.49 -10.39 26.11
N SER A 554 -2.49 -9.57 26.41
CA SER A 554 -1.79 -9.55 27.70
C SER A 554 -1.91 -8.19 28.38
N LEU A 555 -2.26 -8.19 29.67
CA LEU A 555 -2.18 -7.01 30.54
C LEU A 555 -0.97 -7.13 31.46
N ALA A 556 -0.12 -6.11 31.49
CA ALA A 556 1.07 -6.11 32.31
C ALA A 556 1.39 -4.74 32.93
N VAL A 557 1.86 -4.76 34.18
CA VAL A 557 2.37 -3.56 34.85
C VAL A 557 3.86 -3.43 34.56
N LEU A 558 4.32 -2.25 34.15
CA LEU A 558 5.75 -2.00 33.97
C LEU A 558 6.39 -1.89 35.36
N VAL A 559 7.47 -2.63 35.58
CA VAL A 559 8.19 -2.69 36.87
C VAL A 559 9.67 -2.30 36.68
N ASN A 560 10.21 -1.64 37.70
CA ASN A 560 11.60 -1.20 37.77
C ASN A 560 12.53 -2.29 38.34
N ASP A 561 13.82 -1.95 38.45
CA ASP A 561 14.87 -2.79 39.04
C ASP A 561 14.44 -3.43 40.36
N LEU A 562 14.37 -4.76 40.36
CA LEU A 562 13.98 -5.62 41.47
C LEU A 562 14.94 -5.54 42.67
N TRP A 563 16.21 -5.23 42.42
CA TRP A 563 17.27 -5.23 43.43
C TRP A 563 17.66 -3.82 43.87
N ARG A 564 17.42 -2.79 43.04
CA ARG A 564 17.67 -1.38 43.37
C ARG A 564 16.57 -0.47 42.82
N PRO A 565 15.45 -0.31 43.52
CA PRO A 565 14.33 0.51 43.07
C PRO A 565 14.70 2.00 43.09
N ARG A 566 15.32 2.49 42.01
CA ARG A 566 15.54 3.92 41.74
C ARG A 566 14.82 4.30 40.44
N ALA A 567 14.41 5.56 40.34
CA ALA A 567 13.93 6.12 39.09
C ALA A 567 15.10 6.17 38.09
N HIS A 568 15.11 5.24 37.14
CA HIS A 568 16.10 5.18 36.08
C HIS A 568 15.60 5.91 34.84
N ASP A 569 16.55 6.38 34.03
CA ASP A 569 16.26 6.85 32.68
C ASP A 569 15.72 5.68 31.86
N VAL A 570 14.41 5.69 31.63
CA VAL A 570 13.67 4.66 30.89
C VAL A 570 14.26 4.45 29.50
N LEU A 571 14.72 5.53 28.85
CA LEU A 571 15.29 5.45 27.51
C LEU A 571 16.62 4.69 27.52
N ARG A 572 17.46 4.95 28.53
CA ARG A 572 18.75 4.25 28.69
C ARG A 572 18.58 2.77 29.03
N GLU A 573 17.58 2.40 29.84
CA GLU A 573 17.28 0.98 30.13
C GLU A 573 16.73 0.23 28.91
N LEU A 574 15.90 0.88 28.09
CA LEU A 574 15.39 0.30 26.84
C LEU A 574 16.50 -0.02 25.83
N LEU A 575 17.67 0.64 25.92
CA LEU A 575 18.81 0.34 25.05
C LEU A 575 19.75 -0.76 25.61
N ARG A 576 19.55 -1.24 26.86
CA ARG A 576 20.37 -2.31 27.44
C ARG A 576 19.95 -3.67 26.92
N ARG A 577 20.86 -4.65 26.86
CA ARG A 577 20.50 -6.04 26.51
C ARG A 577 19.53 -6.64 27.55
N ALA A 578 18.58 -7.48 27.13
CA ALA A 578 17.54 -8.00 28.01
C ALA A 578 18.08 -8.86 29.18
N ASP A 579 19.21 -9.53 29.02
CA ASP A 579 19.90 -10.26 30.09
C ASP A 579 20.34 -9.35 31.25
N THR A 580 20.81 -8.15 30.93
CA THR A 580 21.27 -7.14 31.90
C THR A 580 20.22 -6.10 32.28
N ARG A 581 19.05 -6.12 31.61
CA ARG A 581 17.99 -5.15 31.82
C ARG A 581 17.29 -5.38 33.14
N ARG A 582 17.08 -4.28 33.85
CA ARG A 582 16.54 -4.28 35.20
C ARG A 582 15.06 -3.96 35.25
N THR A 583 14.55 -3.28 34.22
CA THR A 583 13.12 -3.05 34.01
C THR A 583 12.46 -4.23 33.28
N GLY A 584 11.17 -4.43 33.50
CA GLY A 584 10.40 -5.46 32.80
C GLY A 584 8.90 -5.26 32.94
N ARG A 585 8.13 -6.25 32.49
CA ARG A 585 6.66 -6.24 32.55
C ARG A 585 6.17 -7.42 33.39
N GLN A 586 5.52 -7.13 34.51
CA GLN A 586 4.82 -8.15 35.30
C GLN A 586 3.48 -8.43 34.65
N VAL A 587 3.31 -9.62 34.09
CA VAL A 587 2.05 -10.02 33.44
C VAL A 587 1.04 -10.39 34.52
N THR A 588 -0.11 -9.71 34.52
CA THR A 588 -1.15 -9.86 35.57
C THR A 588 -2.41 -10.53 35.03
N ALA A 589 -2.64 -10.46 33.73
CA ALA A 589 -3.67 -11.23 33.02
C ALA A 589 -3.20 -11.54 31.59
N LEU A 590 -3.53 -12.72 31.09
CA LEU A 590 -3.18 -13.17 29.75
C LEU A 590 -4.34 -13.99 29.18
N ALA A 591 -4.84 -13.62 28.01
CA ALA A 591 -5.84 -14.38 27.28
C ALA A 591 -5.22 -14.94 26.00
N VAL A 592 -5.48 -16.21 25.69
CA VAL A 592 -4.96 -16.91 24.51
C VAL A 592 -6.03 -17.77 23.84
N THR A 593 -5.87 -18.10 22.56
CA THR A 593 -6.85 -18.91 21.82
C THR A 593 -6.57 -20.41 21.86
N SER A 594 -5.32 -20.85 22.04
CA SER A 594 -4.92 -22.26 21.90
C SER A 594 -4.62 -22.96 23.25
N PRO A 595 -4.86 -24.30 23.35
CA PRO A 595 -4.40 -25.14 24.46
C PRO A 595 -2.91 -25.05 24.75
N GLU A 596 -2.12 -25.16 23.70
CA GLU A 596 -0.66 -25.25 23.74
C GLU A 596 -0.09 -23.93 24.28
N ALA A 597 -0.61 -22.80 23.79
CA ALA A 597 -0.24 -21.48 24.27
C ALA A 597 -0.62 -21.27 25.75
N GLU A 598 -1.77 -21.78 26.20
CA GLU A 598 -2.21 -21.69 27.60
C GLU A 598 -1.30 -22.51 28.52
N ALA A 599 -1.01 -23.77 28.14
CA ALA A 599 -0.17 -24.67 28.90
C ALA A 599 1.26 -24.13 29.04
N VAL A 600 1.89 -23.73 27.92
CA VAL A 600 3.24 -23.14 27.94
C VAL A 600 3.26 -21.86 28.79
N SER A 601 2.25 -21.01 28.67
CA SER A 601 2.21 -19.75 29.42
C SER A 601 2.13 -19.98 30.93
N ARG A 602 1.32 -20.93 31.38
CA ARG A 602 1.17 -21.25 32.81
C ARG A 602 2.35 -22.02 33.37
N GLU A 603 2.77 -23.07 32.69
CA GLU A 603 3.72 -24.06 33.22
C GLU A 603 5.17 -23.65 33.01
N VAL A 604 5.50 -23.02 31.86
CA VAL A 604 6.88 -22.64 31.51
C VAL A 604 7.19 -21.19 31.90
N TRP A 605 6.21 -20.29 31.80
CA TRP A 605 6.41 -18.85 32.06
C TRP A 605 5.75 -18.35 33.34
N GLY A 606 4.92 -19.15 34.01
CA GLY A 606 4.21 -18.75 35.24
C GLY A 606 3.21 -17.61 35.01
N GLN A 607 2.70 -17.44 33.80
CA GLN A 607 1.76 -16.36 33.48
C GLN A 607 0.31 -16.83 33.68
N PRO A 608 -0.57 -15.98 34.23
CA PRO A 608 -1.96 -16.34 34.49
C PRO A 608 -2.79 -16.35 33.19
N ALA A 609 -2.47 -17.26 32.27
CA ALA A 609 -3.14 -17.43 30.99
C ALA A 609 -4.53 -18.04 31.16
N THR A 610 -5.50 -17.62 30.37
CA THR A 610 -6.82 -18.26 30.26
C THR A 610 -7.22 -18.38 28.81
N ARG A 611 -7.81 -19.52 28.43
CA ARG A 611 -8.39 -19.68 27.09
C ARG A 611 -9.57 -18.74 26.89
N ALA A 612 -9.57 -17.99 25.79
CA ALA A 612 -10.66 -17.09 25.42
C ALA A 612 -10.79 -16.90 23.90
N SER A 613 -11.94 -16.39 23.46
CA SER A 613 -12.16 -16.01 22.06
C SER A 613 -11.54 -14.64 21.78
N LEU A 614 -10.51 -14.61 20.96
CA LEU A 614 -9.74 -13.41 20.60
C LEU A 614 -9.63 -13.24 19.10
N ASP A 615 -9.90 -12.03 18.62
CA ASP A 615 -9.58 -11.59 17.27
C ASP A 615 -8.63 -10.39 17.35
N VAL A 616 -7.38 -10.58 16.91
CA VAL A 616 -6.36 -9.54 16.88
C VAL A 616 -5.89 -9.36 15.45
N ARG A 617 -5.99 -8.14 14.92
CA ARG A 617 -5.59 -7.79 13.56
C ARG A 617 -5.01 -6.39 13.53
N LEU A 618 -3.90 -6.21 12.84
CA LEU A 618 -3.35 -4.89 12.51
C LEU A 618 -3.31 -4.74 10.99
N THR A 619 -4.04 -3.77 10.45
CA THR A 619 -4.06 -3.51 9.02
C THR A 619 -3.59 -2.10 8.75
N ALA A 620 -2.48 -1.95 8.02
CA ALA A 620 -1.80 -0.66 7.85
C ALA A 620 -1.48 0.00 9.20
N ASN A 621 -2.28 1.00 9.60
CA ASN A 621 -2.23 1.64 10.91
C ASN A 621 -3.53 1.48 11.71
N ARG A 622 -4.44 0.59 11.33
CA ARG A 622 -5.70 0.36 12.06
C ARG A 622 -5.63 -0.94 12.86
N LEU A 623 -5.77 -0.82 14.18
CA LEU A 623 -5.83 -1.94 15.11
C LEU A 623 -7.28 -2.40 15.32
N HIS A 624 -7.48 -3.71 15.28
CA HIS A 624 -8.68 -4.39 15.70
C HIS A 624 -8.29 -5.53 16.66
N ALA A 625 -8.39 -5.30 17.97
CA ALA A 625 -8.20 -6.34 18.98
C ALA A 625 -9.47 -6.47 19.83
N VAL A 626 -10.11 -7.64 19.79
CA VAL A 626 -11.38 -7.93 20.44
C VAL A 626 -11.29 -9.23 21.21
N LEU A 627 -11.56 -9.14 22.51
CA LEU A 627 -11.81 -10.27 23.41
C LEU A 627 -13.32 -10.42 23.57
N ALA A 628 -13.85 -11.59 23.23
CA ALA A 628 -15.27 -11.87 23.27
C ALA A 628 -15.63 -12.89 24.36
N ALA A 629 -16.87 -12.80 24.84
CA ALA A 629 -17.43 -13.81 25.73
C ALA A 629 -17.57 -15.15 25.00
N PRO A 630 -17.45 -16.29 25.70
CA PRO A 630 -17.81 -17.58 25.15
C PRO A 630 -19.27 -17.56 24.66
N ALA A 631 -19.53 -18.07 23.45
CA ALA A 631 -20.90 -18.19 22.96
C ALA A 631 -21.64 -19.30 23.74
N PRO A 632 -22.93 -19.12 24.08
CA PRO A 632 -23.72 -20.16 24.73
C PRO A 632 -23.76 -21.42 23.86
N GLY A 633 -23.35 -22.57 24.41
CA GLY A 633 -23.44 -23.88 23.75
C GLY A 633 -22.32 -24.22 22.75
N ALA A 634 -21.32 -23.35 22.58
CA ALA A 634 -20.23 -23.62 21.65
C ALA A 634 -19.03 -24.28 22.36
N THR A 635 -18.84 -25.58 22.12
CA THR A 635 -17.64 -26.32 22.51
C THR A 635 -16.99 -26.85 21.23
N GLY A 636 -15.75 -26.43 20.94
CA GLY A 636 -15.01 -26.81 19.73
C GLY A 636 -14.36 -25.64 19.00
N GLU A 637 -13.34 -25.93 18.18
CA GLU A 637 -12.69 -24.98 17.26
C GLU A 637 -13.70 -24.52 16.20
N GLY A 638 -13.89 -23.21 16.04
CA GLY A 638 -14.85 -22.62 15.09
C GLY A 638 -16.14 -22.04 15.70
N ALA A 639 -16.28 -22.04 17.03
CA ALA A 639 -17.38 -21.37 17.74
C ALA A 639 -17.53 -19.89 17.36
N LYS A 640 -18.74 -19.45 16.95
CA LYS A 640 -19.04 -18.03 16.69
C LYS A 640 -18.69 -17.19 17.92
N ALA A 641 -17.92 -16.11 17.74
CA ALA A 641 -17.56 -15.20 18.82
C ALA A 641 -18.82 -14.57 19.44
N GLY A 642 -18.91 -14.59 20.77
CA GLY A 642 -19.99 -13.95 21.51
C GLY A 642 -19.86 -12.43 21.57
N ARG A 643 -20.58 -11.81 22.50
CA ARG A 643 -20.50 -10.35 22.70
C ARG A 643 -19.07 -9.90 23.07
N PRO A 644 -18.58 -8.76 22.56
CA PRO A 644 -17.26 -8.24 22.90
C PRO A 644 -17.20 -7.82 24.38
N LEU A 645 -16.18 -8.29 25.10
CA LEU A 645 -15.89 -7.94 26.50
C LEU A 645 -14.84 -6.84 26.60
N VAL A 646 -13.74 -6.93 25.84
CA VAL A 646 -12.70 -5.90 25.76
C VAL A 646 -12.43 -5.62 24.30
N THR A 647 -12.41 -4.35 23.91
CA THR A 647 -12.04 -3.93 22.56
C THR A 647 -10.97 -2.86 22.62
N LEU A 648 -9.88 -3.07 21.89
CA LEU A 648 -8.84 -2.10 21.65
C LEU A 648 -8.80 -1.85 20.14
N THR A 649 -9.53 -0.84 19.69
CA THR A 649 -9.75 -0.59 18.25
C THR A 649 -9.51 0.86 17.87
N GLY A 650 -9.05 1.09 16.64
CA GLY A 650 -8.90 2.42 16.07
C GLY A 650 -7.61 2.59 15.27
N ASP A 651 -7.37 3.82 14.86
CA ASP A 651 -6.18 4.19 14.07
C ASP A 651 -5.00 4.52 14.99
N LEU A 652 -3.84 3.94 14.72
CA LEU A 652 -2.57 4.19 15.41
C LEU A 652 -1.99 5.56 15.03
N GLY A 653 -2.38 6.13 13.88
CA GLY A 653 -1.87 7.40 13.38
C GLY A 653 -0.44 7.31 12.83
N PRO A 654 0.20 8.46 12.53
CA PRO A 654 1.55 8.50 11.99
C PRO A 654 2.56 7.89 12.98
N TYR A 655 3.68 7.38 12.45
CA TYR A 655 4.71 6.74 13.25
C TYR A 655 6.11 7.17 12.85
N VAL A 656 7.04 6.94 13.77
CA VAL A 656 8.47 6.96 13.50
C VAL A 656 9.03 5.54 13.60
N PRO A 657 9.96 5.13 12.72
CA PRO A 657 10.66 3.85 12.88
C PRO A 657 11.38 3.78 14.22
N ALA A 658 11.31 2.63 14.88
CA ALA A 658 11.97 2.35 16.15
C ALA A 658 12.70 0.99 16.07
N PRO A 659 13.84 0.83 16.75
CA PRO A 659 14.50 -0.47 16.86
C PRO A 659 13.62 -1.42 17.68
N HIS A 660 13.60 -2.70 17.31
CA HIS A 660 13.02 -3.72 18.18
C HIS A 660 13.86 -3.84 19.44
N VAL A 661 13.16 -3.93 20.56
CA VAL A 661 13.79 -4.02 21.87
C VAL A 661 13.38 -5.33 22.51
N ASP A 662 14.37 -6.18 22.84
CA ASP A 662 14.16 -7.40 23.61
C ASP A 662 13.35 -7.09 24.87
N CYS A 663 12.49 -8.01 25.28
CA CYS A 663 11.55 -7.79 26.38
C CYS A 663 11.84 -8.73 27.56
N VAL A 664 11.70 -8.19 28.78
CA VAL A 664 11.73 -8.97 30.02
C VAL A 664 10.30 -9.08 30.54
N LEU A 665 9.81 -10.31 30.67
CA LEU A 665 8.48 -10.61 31.17
C LEU A 665 8.60 -11.41 32.47
N TYR A 666 7.85 -10.98 33.49
CA TYR A 666 7.75 -11.68 34.77
C TYR A 666 6.42 -12.41 34.88
N GLY A 667 6.49 -13.63 35.41
CA GLY A 667 5.36 -14.47 35.81
C GLY A 667 5.59 -15.01 37.22
N ARG A 668 4.60 -15.71 37.77
CA ARG A 668 4.61 -16.26 39.12
C ARG A 668 3.98 -17.65 39.14
N THR A 669 4.70 -18.62 39.66
CA THR A 669 4.17 -19.92 40.07
C THR A 669 3.90 -19.90 41.58
N ALA A 670 3.34 -21.00 42.11
CA ALA A 670 3.17 -21.15 43.57
C ALA A 670 4.51 -21.05 44.33
N GLU A 671 5.61 -21.42 43.67
CA GLU A 671 6.93 -21.59 44.29
C GLU A 671 7.84 -20.37 44.09
N ALA A 672 7.83 -19.77 42.89
CA ALA A 672 8.79 -18.74 42.50
C ALA A 672 8.22 -17.70 41.54
N THR A 673 8.89 -16.53 41.48
CA THR A 673 8.74 -15.58 40.38
C THR A 673 9.67 -15.99 39.25
N LEU A 674 9.12 -16.14 38.05
CA LEU A 674 9.86 -16.52 36.86
C LEU A 674 10.17 -15.28 36.03
N ARG A 675 11.43 -15.15 35.60
CA ARG A 675 11.90 -14.12 34.67
C ARG A 675 12.15 -14.78 33.32
N SER A 676 11.39 -14.37 32.31
CA SER A 676 11.56 -14.81 30.92
C SER A 676 12.07 -13.68 30.04
N MET A 677 12.92 -14.03 29.07
CA MET A 677 13.46 -13.09 28.09
C MET A 677 12.88 -13.42 26.72
N VAL A 678 12.40 -12.39 26.04
CA VAL A 678 11.93 -12.47 24.67
C VAL A 678 12.93 -11.72 23.81
N HIS A 679 13.63 -12.46 22.96
CA HIS A 679 14.52 -11.85 21.98
C HIS A 679 13.70 -11.51 20.75
N CYS A 680 13.62 -10.23 20.42
CA CYS A 680 12.75 -9.70 19.38
C CYS A 680 13.59 -9.34 18.15
N ALA A 681 13.04 -9.58 16.96
CA ALA A 681 13.62 -9.20 15.68
C ALA A 681 12.53 -8.63 14.75
N GLY A 682 12.94 -7.74 13.84
CA GLY A 682 12.07 -7.12 12.84
C GLY A 682 12.16 -5.60 12.84
N ARG A 683 11.14 -4.94 12.26
CA ARG A 683 10.96 -3.48 12.26
C ARG A 683 9.83 -3.09 13.23
N GLN A 684 10.10 -2.13 14.12
CA GLN A 684 9.10 -1.60 15.05
C GLN A 684 8.73 -0.17 14.67
N ARG A 685 7.50 0.23 14.97
CA ARG A 685 6.93 1.55 14.73
C ARG A 685 6.49 2.15 16.05
N PHE A 686 6.85 3.41 16.31
CA PHE A 686 6.43 4.15 17.49
C PHE A 686 5.39 5.21 17.12
N HIS A 687 4.24 5.15 17.79
CA HIS A 687 3.11 6.07 17.62
C HIS A 687 2.94 6.90 18.90
N ALA A 688 3.21 8.20 18.80
CA ALA A 688 3.21 9.10 19.97
C ALA A 688 1.80 9.57 20.40
N ALA A 689 0.79 9.51 19.53
CA ALA A 689 -0.56 9.99 19.80
C ALA A 689 -1.64 9.15 19.07
N PRO A 690 -1.77 7.86 19.41
CA PRO A 690 -2.71 6.96 18.73
C PRO A 690 -4.17 7.37 18.97
N ARG A 691 -5.00 7.19 17.94
CA ARG A 691 -6.46 7.40 18.00
C ARG A 691 -7.23 6.12 18.39
N VAL A 692 -6.52 5.10 18.83
CA VAL A 692 -7.06 3.86 19.39
C VAL A 692 -7.83 4.14 20.67
N ARG A 693 -8.94 3.44 20.86
CA ARG A 693 -9.73 3.50 22.09
C ARG A 693 -9.89 2.11 22.68
N LEU A 694 -9.65 2.03 23.99
CA LEU A 694 -9.96 0.85 24.79
C LEU A 694 -11.40 0.98 25.30
N ARG A 695 -12.22 -0.05 25.13
CA ARG A 695 -13.55 -0.16 25.74
C ARG A 695 -13.69 -1.50 26.44
N CYS A 696 -14.40 -1.50 27.56
CA CYS A 696 -14.72 -2.71 28.29
C CYS A 696 -16.23 -2.79 28.54
N ALA A 697 -16.84 -3.92 28.17
CA ALA A 697 -18.26 -4.14 28.39
C ALA A 697 -18.61 -4.12 29.89
N PRO A 698 -19.82 -3.67 30.26
CA PRO A 698 -20.39 -3.86 31.59
C PRO A 698 -21.00 -5.26 31.76
N GLY A 699 -21.28 -5.62 33.03
CA GLY A 699 -22.01 -6.84 33.39
C GLY A 699 -21.14 -8.00 33.86
N GLN A 700 -21.81 -9.09 34.27
CA GLN A 700 -21.19 -10.24 34.95
C GLN A 700 -20.10 -10.93 34.12
N ALA A 701 -20.33 -11.17 32.83
CA ALA A 701 -19.33 -11.84 31.98
C ALA A 701 -17.98 -11.10 31.88
N ALA A 702 -17.99 -9.76 31.98
CA ALA A 702 -16.76 -8.97 32.00
C ALA A 702 -16.08 -8.98 33.39
N GLN A 703 -16.81 -9.34 34.45
CA GLN A 703 -16.24 -9.54 35.79
C GLN A 703 -15.64 -10.95 35.92
N ASP A 704 -16.24 -11.95 35.27
CA ASP A 704 -15.77 -13.33 35.29
C ASP A 704 -14.46 -13.48 34.49
N GLU A 705 -14.33 -12.78 33.36
CA GLU A 705 -13.12 -12.79 32.54
C GLU A 705 -11.98 -11.95 33.20
N PRO A 706 -10.81 -12.57 33.53
CA PRO A 706 -9.76 -11.90 34.29
C PRO A 706 -9.20 -10.61 33.67
N LEU A 707 -8.97 -10.57 32.36
CA LEU A 707 -8.38 -9.42 31.68
C LEU A 707 -9.34 -8.22 31.71
N ALA A 708 -10.61 -8.44 31.35
CA ALA A 708 -11.69 -7.47 31.38
C ALA A 708 -11.90 -6.89 32.78
N ARG A 709 -11.93 -7.77 33.81
CA ARG A 709 -12.03 -7.36 35.21
C ARG A 709 -10.88 -6.44 35.62
N GLN A 710 -9.63 -6.77 35.28
CA GLN A 710 -8.47 -5.94 35.61
C GLN A 710 -8.44 -4.62 34.82
N VAL A 711 -8.79 -4.63 33.53
CA VAL A 711 -8.92 -3.41 32.71
C VAL A 711 -9.95 -2.44 33.32
N ARG A 712 -11.08 -2.96 33.82
CA ARG A 712 -12.08 -2.16 34.55
C ARG A 712 -11.57 -1.66 35.89
N ALA A 713 -10.87 -2.50 36.66
CA ALA A 713 -10.31 -2.10 37.95
C ALA A 713 -9.28 -0.97 37.82
N LEU A 714 -8.53 -0.93 36.72
CA LEU A 714 -7.64 0.18 36.36
C LEU A 714 -8.41 1.44 35.90
N GLY A 715 -9.68 1.29 35.54
CA GLY A 715 -10.55 2.30 34.95
C GLY A 715 -10.03 2.82 33.61
N LEU A 716 -9.64 1.87 32.75
CA LEU A 716 -9.19 2.13 31.40
C LEU A 716 -10.34 2.09 30.36
N ASP A 717 -11.59 1.93 30.80
CA ASP A 717 -12.74 2.00 29.90
C ASP A 717 -12.87 3.39 29.27
N GLY A 718 -12.95 3.42 27.95
CA GLY A 718 -12.94 4.65 27.15
C GLY A 718 -11.58 5.33 27.01
N ALA A 719 -10.52 4.81 27.65
CA ALA A 719 -9.20 5.42 27.68
C ALA A 719 -8.48 5.33 26.32
N ARG A 720 -7.56 6.27 26.10
CA ARG A 720 -6.61 6.25 24.98
C ARG A 720 -5.22 5.93 25.51
N PRO A 721 -4.42 5.13 24.78
CA PRO A 721 -3.03 4.91 25.15
C PRO A 721 -2.21 6.20 25.01
N LEU A 722 -1.20 6.36 25.86
CA LEU A 722 -0.21 7.43 25.76
C LEU A 722 0.63 7.28 24.50
N CYS A 723 1.03 6.05 24.20
CA CYS A 723 1.76 5.69 22.99
C CYS A 723 1.47 4.24 22.63
N VAL A 724 1.71 3.90 21.37
CA VAL A 724 1.64 2.54 20.86
C VAL A 724 2.94 2.19 20.18
N LEU A 725 3.45 1.00 20.46
CA LEU A 725 4.49 0.35 19.68
C LEU A 725 3.82 -0.72 18.81
N SER A 726 4.04 -0.70 17.49
CA SER A 726 3.50 -1.71 16.58
C SER A 726 4.61 -2.35 15.75
N ALA A 727 4.45 -3.63 15.44
CA ALA A 727 5.31 -4.39 14.54
C ALA A 727 4.41 -5.31 13.71
N PRO A 728 4.09 -4.92 12.46
CA PRO A 728 3.32 -5.77 11.54
C PRO A 728 4.06 -7.08 11.22
N GLU A 729 5.39 -7.01 11.23
CA GLU A 729 6.27 -8.16 11.10
C GLU A 729 7.09 -8.30 12.38
N TYR A 730 6.69 -9.25 13.22
CA TYR A 730 7.30 -9.56 14.49
C TYR A 730 7.85 -10.98 14.45
N GLN A 731 9.16 -11.09 14.66
CA GLN A 731 9.83 -12.37 14.90
C GLN A 731 10.38 -12.37 16.31
N ALA A 732 10.32 -13.51 16.98
CA ALA A 732 10.87 -13.62 18.32
C ALA A 732 11.24 -15.04 18.69
N ARG A 733 12.06 -15.14 19.74
CA ARG A 733 12.25 -16.39 20.48
C ARG A 733 12.14 -16.15 21.97
N ARG A 734 11.44 -17.05 22.66
CA ARG A 734 11.21 -16.94 24.11
C ARG A 734 11.63 -18.22 24.82
N GLY A 735 12.66 -18.11 25.66
CA GLY A 735 13.15 -19.23 26.46
C GLY A 735 12.24 -19.56 27.66
N ALA A 736 12.64 -20.57 28.43
CA ALA A 736 12.01 -20.90 29.70
C ALA A 736 12.10 -19.73 30.70
N GLY A 737 11.14 -19.64 31.63
CA GLY A 737 11.25 -18.73 32.75
C GLY A 737 12.32 -19.18 33.73
N ALA A 738 13.29 -18.32 34.04
CA ALA A 738 14.29 -18.59 35.08
C ALA A 738 13.72 -18.18 36.46
N PRO A 739 13.74 -19.06 37.48
CA PRO A 739 13.31 -18.68 38.81
C PRO A 739 14.26 -17.65 39.39
N LEU A 740 13.71 -16.55 39.91
CA LEU A 740 14.50 -15.55 40.60
C LEU A 740 14.77 -16.00 42.04
N PRO A 741 16.03 -15.93 42.51
CA PRO A 741 16.33 -16.14 43.91
C PRO A 741 15.62 -15.05 44.72
N ARG A 742 14.98 -15.47 45.82
CA ARG A 742 14.35 -14.53 46.76
C ARG A 742 15.40 -13.68 47.47
#